data_AF-A0A927NRD4-F1
#
_entry.id   AF-A0A927NRD4-F1
#
_cell.length_a   1.000
_cell.length_b   1.000
_cell.length_c   1.000
_cell.angle_alpha   90.00
_cell.angle_beta   90.00
_cell.angle_gamma   90.00
#
_symmetry.space_group_name_H-M   'P 1'
#
loop_
_entity.id
_entity.type
_entity.pdbx_description
1 polymer ?
#
loop_
_entity_poly.entity_id
_entity_poly.type
_entity_poly.pdbx_seq_one_letter_code
_entity_poly.pdbx_strand_id
1 'polypeptide(L)'
;MKKFLTTLLFVLTIATAIFCGSPTVIYAQNEQPAQPQVVANDINAKQNTSAAITISAKDFVDIGGLELFVFYDDDLFELANQSTQTLLSGTMSTVDVNTLGEAKLYAISSTGINGSGAMWKLTFKVKADTPAGKYPFTIALGEVYTKTLEPVSVKTQNFYINVTEKDQQINTVNFYSSINKSSLVQGDTLEIKYYTNNGYNFASGDFEINYDEKLFKLKSITLGNALKNAESAVYSINDSIDGYVKVSFAALSGISSANPVLTAQYEVVQNVSEQTSIEFLPSSIYDVDLNQLNGKKVANNFNIVYQEKPQDLPDISVANYSGCSSDFSVDITADKKTSLAAGDFVVTYDANILEFKEAIKVVDNAMIVVNPNNKNGTIKFSFICQDGISEDTVIARLSFKPKQVTSTSISITGNKLVDADLNSIAVDYVSSVITLKHDAILHEGKEPTCTDIGWYAYETCSRCDYTTYKEIAPLGHRIKINQIDLINDANYPFDFADGIYSSTNKDHSSISVFTITTEKDCQITIHYTVSSETNYDKLIIAKNNNEIDSYSGEVAWAQTTLDLKANDIVTISYKKDSSVSKGADTASFKLEYITEKPAEEIEPTCTKDVVCDYCNTIVKEKLGHNSIHHDGQKATCLEKGWNAYETCSRCDYTTYVEKPALGHNIVSHDAKEPTCLEKGWEEYETCSRCDYSTYVEKSALGHSLTQYPAKKPTCTEIGWNAYEECSRCDHTTYVEVPALGHDKVHHEAKAPTCTTIGWDEYDTCSRCNYSTYVEKEALGHELTQHDAKEPTCLEKGWETYETCSRCDYSTYVEKSALGHSLTQYPAKKPTCTEIGWNAYEECSRCDHTTYVEVPALGHDKVHHEAKAPTCTTIGWDEYETCPRCNYSTYVEKEALGHDLTQHDAKEPTCLEKGWEEYETCNRCDYSTYAEKPALGHNLVQYPAQKPTCTEIGWNAYEECLRCDHTTYVEKPALGHDTIEHEAKSPTCTSKGWDAYETCNRCDHTTYAEKPALGHDIKQHEAKEATCTEIGWNAYETCSRCDYSTYVEKSALGHSLTQYPAKKPTCTEIGWNAYEECLR
;
A
#
# COMPACT_ATOMS: atom_id res chain seq x y z
N MET A 1 35.43 25.42 -0.76
CA MET A 1 36.66 26.12 -1.20
C MET A 1 37.07 27.13 -0.15
N LYS A 2 38.34 27.11 0.27
CA LYS A 2 39.11 28.14 1.03
C LYS A 2 38.63 28.50 2.45
N LYS A 3 39.46 28.81 3.45
CA LYS A 3 40.86 28.56 3.87
C LYS A 3 41.10 29.53 5.06
N PHE A 4 41.76 29.06 6.13
CA PHE A 4 42.71 29.75 7.04
C PHE A 4 42.16 30.75 8.10
N LEU A 5 42.42 30.59 9.42
CA LEU A 5 43.66 30.80 10.24
C LEU A 5 44.04 32.32 10.31
N THR A 6 44.34 33.01 11.44
CA THR A 6 45.48 32.82 12.38
C THR A 6 45.59 33.99 13.43
N THR A 7 46.19 33.75 14.63
CA THR A 7 47.09 34.63 15.50
C THR A 7 46.59 35.94 16.18
N LEU A 8 47.18 36.57 17.24
CA LEU A 8 47.94 36.30 18.50
C LEU A 8 48.44 37.68 19.10
N LEU A 9 48.55 37.84 20.45
CA LEU A 9 49.26 38.87 21.30
C LEU A 9 48.67 40.31 21.51
N PHE A 10 48.92 41.12 22.58
CA PHE A 10 50.12 41.46 23.40
C PHE A 10 49.77 42.29 24.72
N VAL A 11 50.43 42.01 25.89
CA VAL A 11 51.07 42.91 26.96
C VAL A 11 50.27 43.87 27.91
N LEU A 12 50.35 43.77 29.27
CA LEU A 12 51.33 44.21 30.35
C LEU A 12 50.93 45.61 30.97
N THR A 13 50.89 45.97 32.27
CA THR A 13 51.91 45.99 33.39
C THR A 13 51.33 46.44 34.77
N ILE A 14 51.86 45.87 35.88
CA ILE A 14 52.45 46.41 37.16
C ILE A 14 51.69 47.35 38.15
N ALA A 15 51.66 46.96 39.44
CA ALA A 15 51.98 47.81 40.63
C ALA A 15 52.26 46.97 41.91
N THR A 16 53.27 47.38 42.68
CA THR A 16 53.87 46.74 43.87
C THR A 16 53.55 47.49 45.18
N ALA A 17 53.70 46.83 46.34
CA ALA A 17 53.91 47.48 47.64
C ALA A 17 54.92 46.69 48.51
N ILE A 18 55.86 47.41 49.13
CA ILE A 18 56.98 46.95 49.97
C ILE A 18 56.81 47.55 51.38
N PHE A 19 57.15 46.80 52.44
CA PHE A 19 57.62 47.34 53.73
C PHE A 19 58.84 46.55 54.24
N CYS A 20 59.73 47.24 54.95
CA CYS A 20 61.14 46.91 55.21
C CYS A 20 61.41 46.67 56.72
N GLY A 21 62.38 45.81 57.06
CA GLY A 21 62.96 45.68 58.42
C GLY A 21 63.80 44.39 58.63
N SER A 22 65.13 44.52 58.68
CA SER A 22 66.20 43.50 58.85
C SER A 22 66.36 42.97 60.31
N PRO A 23 67.32 42.05 60.67
CA PRO A 23 68.21 41.18 59.88
C PRO A 23 68.34 39.71 60.40
N THR A 24 68.44 38.70 59.51
CA THR A 24 69.16 37.45 59.83
C THR A 24 69.67 36.78 58.54
N VAL A 25 70.97 36.53 58.47
CA VAL A 25 71.57 35.60 57.50
C VAL A 25 71.38 34.19 58.07
N ILE A 26 70.75 33.26 57.33
CA ILE A 26 70.89 31.79 57.44
C ILE A 26 70.33 31.12 56.16
N TYR A 27 71.24 30.45 55.45
CA TYR A 27 71.16 29.31 54.52
C TYR A 27 70.03 29.16 53.47
N ALA A 28 70.47 29.00 52.22
CA ALA A 28 69.71 28.42 51.12
C ALA A 28 69.18 27.02 51.50
N GLN A 29 67.87 26.79 51.34
CA GLN A 29 67.34 25.43 51.30
C GLN A 29 67.57 24.86 49.91
N ASN A 30 68.49 23.90 49.83
CA ASN A 30 68.58 22.93 48.74
C ASN A 30 67.21 22.25 48.59
N GLU A 31 66.55 22.38 47.43
CA GLU A 31 65.57 21.38 47.01
C GLU A 31 66.29 20.03 46.96
N GLN A 32 65.79 19.04 47.71
CA GLN A 32 66.30 17.68 47.60
C GLN A 32 66.14 17.20 46.14
N PRO A 33 67.16 16.57 45.53
CA PRO A 33 66.97 15.89 44.26
C PRO A 33 65.85 14.85 44.40
N ALA A 34 64.93 14.82 43.44
CA ALA A 34 63.84 13.86 43.42
C ALA A 34 64.42 12.43 43.50
N GLN A 35 63.94 11.64 44.47
CA GLN A 35 64.43 10.28 44.67
C GLN A 35 64.11 9.41 43.44
N PRO A 36 65.07 8.63 42.90
CA PRO A 36 64.83 7.79 41.73
C PRO A 36 63.71 6.78 41.97
N GLN A 37 62.92 6.48 40.94
CA GLN A 37 61.74 5.62 41.04
C GLN A 37 61.66 4.62 39.89
N VAL A 38 61.02 3.48 40.15
CA VAL A 38 60.57 2.51 39.15
C VAL A 38 59.06 2.38 39.25
N VAL A 39 58.39 2.61 38.13
CA VAL A 39 56.93 2.69 38.05
C VAL A 39 56.40 1.89 36.86
N ALA A 40 55.17 1.40 37.01
CA ALA A 40 54.36 0.84 35.95
C ALA A 40 52.92 1.30 36.16
N ASN A 41 52.17 1.45 35.07
CA ASN A 41 50.79 1.90 35.12
C ASN A 41 49.83 0.71 35.15
N ASP A 42 48.68 0.89 35.81
CA ASP A 42 47.55 -0.03 35.73
C ASP A 42 47.08 -0.18 34.28
N ILE A 43 46.68 -1.39 33.90
CA ILE A 43 46.16 -1.70 32.55
C ILE A 43 44.90 -2.57 32.62
N ASN A 44 44.12 -2.56 31.55
CA ASN A 44 42.93 -3.41 31.40
C ASN A 44 43.23 -4.54 30.40
N ALA A 45 42.76 -5.75 30.69
CA ALA A 45 42.86 -6.90 29.81
C ALA A 45 41.57 -7.73 29.89
N LYS A 46 41.27 -8.53 28.85
CA LYS A 46 40.14 -9.47 28.87
C LYS A 46 40.63 -10.88 29.19
N GLN A 47 39.76 -11.73 29.71
CA GLN A 47 40.03 -13.17 29.82
C GLN A 47 40.53 -13.75 28.48
N ASN A 48 41.52 -14.65 28.55
CA ASN A 48 42.13 -15.30 27.39
C ASN A 48 42.75 -14.31 26.36
N THR A 49 43.27 -13.18 26.83
CA THR A 49 44.02 -12.20 26.00
C THR A 49 45.40 -11.92 26.59
N SER A 50 46.21 -11.10 25.92
CA SER A 50 47.54 -10.69 26.41
C SER A 50 47.53 -9.23 26.87
N ALA A 51 48.18 -8.99 27.99
CA ALA A 51 48.32 -7.70 28.66
C ALA A 51 49.80 -7.30 28.65
N ALA A 52 50.14 -6.15 28.06
CA ALA A 52 51.52 -5.69 27.94
C ALA A 52 51.80 -4.50 28.88
N ILE A 53 52.80 -4.65 29.74
CA ILE A 53 53.15 -3.73 30.82
C ILE A 53 54.54 -3.18 30.53
N THR A 54 54.71 -1.88 30.65
CA THR A 54 56.00 -1.21 30.51
C THR A 54 56.52 -0.77 31.87
N ILE A 55 57.64 -1.36 32.32
CA ILE A 55 58.36 -0.95 33.52
C ILE A 55 59.26 0.24 33.15
N SER A 56 59.09 1.36 33.84
CA SER A 56 59.77 2.62 33.54
C SER A 56 60.53 3.14 34.75
N ALA A 57 61.69 3.74 34.52
CA ALA A 57 62.43 4.48 35.53
C ALA A 57 62.13 5.97 35.46
N LYS A 58 62.27 6.64 36.60
CA LYS A 58 62.14 8.09 36.76
C LYS A 58 63.29 8.62 37.59
N ASP A 59 63.91 9.69 37.11
CA ASP A 59 64.97 10.46 37.79
C ASP A 59 66.21 9.61 38.15
N PHE A 60 66.57 8.63 37.29
CA PHE A 60 67.79 7.84 37.47
C PHE A 60 69.03 8.68 37.17
N VAL A 61 70.05 8.54 38.01
CA VAL A 61 71.34 9.22 37.86
C VAL A 61 72.44 8.19 38.12
N ASP A 62 73.27 7.96 37.10
CA ASP A 62 74.47 7.11 37.14
C ASP A 62 74.27 5.68 37.69
N ILE A 63 73.10 5.06 37.49
CA ILE A 63 72.83 3.69 37.96
C ILE A 63 73.68 2.70 37.16
N GLY A 64 74.62 2.03 37.85
CA GLY A 64 75.56 1.07 37.26
C GLY A 64 75.09 -0.38 37.34
N GLY A 65 74.26 -0.72 38.33
CA GLY A 65 73.63 -2.02 38.49
C GLY A 65 72.21 -1.88 39.04
N LEU A 66 71.27 -2.63 38.48
CA LEU A 66 69.86 -2.62 38.84
C LEU A 66 69.31 -4.04 38.81
N GLU A 67 68.82 -4.51 39.96
CA GLU A 67 68.05 -5.74 40.10
C GLU A 67 66.62 -5.42 40.55
N LEU A 68 65.64 -5.99 39.85
CA LEU A 68 64.21 -5.81 40.08
C LEU A 68 63.48 -7.15 40.03
N PHE A 69 62.40 -7.25 40.78
CA PHE A 69 61.51 -8.40 40.80
C PHE A 69 60.09 -7.94 40.48
N VAL A 70 59.42 -8.63 39.56
CA VAL A 70 57.99 -8.47 39.30
C VAL A 70 57.28 -9.75 39.72
N PHE A 71 56.49 -9.67 40.78
CA PHE A 71 55.69 -10.78 41.30
C PHE A 71 54.26 -10.72 40.78
N TYR A 72 53.75 -11.88 40.39
CA TYR A 72 52.41 -12.09 39.83
C TYR A 72 51.86 -13.47 40.21
N ASP A 73 50.54 -13.63 40.15
CA ASP A 73 49.88 -14.91 40.39
C ASP A 73 49.99 -15.80 39.14
N ASP A 74 50.77 -16.89 39.23
CA ASP A 74 51.03 -17.80 38.11
C ASP A 74 49.88 -18.78 37.84
N ASP A 75 48.95 -18.94 38.77
CA ASP A 75 47.70 -19.67 38.52
C ASP A 75 46.80 -18.87 37.57
N LEU A 76 46.91 -17.53 37.55
CA LEU A 76 46.05 -16.65 36.76
C LEU A 76 46.74 -16.02 35.52
N PHE A 77 48.05 -15.78 35.57
CA PHE A 77 48.79 -15.11 34.51
C PHE A 77 50.05 -15.88 34.11
N GLU A 78 50.39 -15.87 32.82
CA GLU A 78 51.59 -16.51 32.29
C GLU A 78 52.44 -15.46 31.55
N LEU A 79 53.70 -15.28 31.93
CA LEU A 79 54.60 -14.35 31.22
C LEU A 79 54.95 -14.93 29.84
N ALA A 80 54.39 -14.35 28.78
CA ALA A 80 54.47 -14.86 27.41
C ALA A 80 55.60 -14.22 26.58
N ASN A 81 55.98 -12.96 26.87
CA ASN A 81 57.04 -12.26 26.13
C ASN A 81 57.69 -11.16 26.97
N GLN A 82 58.97 -10.88 26.70
CA GLN A 82 59.77 -9.86 27.36
C GLN A 82 60.67 -9.14 26.35
N SER A 83 60.80 -7.83 26.48
CA SER A 83 61.71 -7.03 25.66
C SER A 83 62.29 -5.86 26.43
N THR A 84 63.56 -5.56 26.17
CA THR A 84 64.26 -4.39 26.72
C THR A 84 63.85 -3.14 25.95
N GLN A 85 63.81 -2.01 26.65
CA GLN A 85 63.32 -0.73 26.11
C GLN A 85 64.45 0.31 26.04
N THR A 86 64.13 1.47 25.48
CA THR A 86 65.11 2.47 25.03
C THR A 86 66.02 3.00 26.12
N LEU A 87 65.59 3.06 27.39
CA LEU A 87 66.44 3.56 28.48
C LEU A 87 67.60 2.60 28.80
N LEU A 88 67.45 1.31 28.49
CA LEU A 88 68.50 0.30 28.62
C LEU A 88 69.26 0.06 27.32
N SER A 89 69.10 0.92 26.31
CA SER A 89 69.83 0.81 25.05
C SER A 89 71.34 0.95 25.30
N GLY A 90 72.12 -0.07 24.94
CA GLY A 90 73.56 -0.12 25.21
C GLY A 90 73.94 -0.60 26.62
N THR A 91 72.97 -0.99 27.44
CA THR A 91 73.15 -1.60 28.77
C THR A 91 73.03 -3.12 28.67
N MET A 92 73.87 -3.88 29.39
CA MET A 92 73.69 -5.33 29.48
C MET A 92 72.47 -5.60 30.36
N SER A 93 71.42 -6.20 29.81
CA SER A 93 70.21 -6.51 30.56
C SER A 93 69.66 -7.88 30.21
N THR A 94 69.01 -8.52 31.18
CA THR A 94 68.37 -9.84 31.02
C THR A 94 67.13 -9.92 31.90
N VAL A 95 66.23 -10.84 31.56
CA VAL A 95 65.04 -11.18 32.34
C VAL A 95 65.05 -12.68 32.58
N ASP A 96 65.10 -13.09 33.85
CA ASP A 96 65.03 -14.47 34.30
C ASP A 96 63.61 -14.78 34.80
N VAL A 97 63.05 -15.88 34.32
CA VAL A 97 61.67 -16.34 34.56
C VAL A 97 61.64 -17.80 35.02
N ASN A 98 62.75 -18.31 35.57
CA ASN A 98 62.88 -19.70 36.00
C ASN A 98 62.02 -20.05 37.23
N THR A 99 61.52 -19.04 37.95
CA THR A 99 60.60 -19.21 39.07
C THR A 99 59.19 -18.84 38.62
N LEU A 100 58.21 -19.72 38.84
CA LEU A 100 56.81 -19.41 38.57
C LEU A 100 56.35 -18.23 39.45
N GLY A 101 55.54 -17.34 38.88
CA GLY A 101 55.00 -16.16 39.57
C GLY A 101 56.01 -15.02 39.78
N GLU A 102 57.22 -15.14 39.24
CA GLU A 102 58.29 -14.17 39.44
C GLU A 102 59.06 -13.92 38.14
N ALA A 103 59.29 -12.64 37.82
CA ALA A 103 60.22 -12.23 36.77
C ALA A 103 61.33 -11.37 37.37
N LYS A 104 62.57 -11.84 37.28
CA LYS A 104 63.77 -11.14 37.77
C LYS A 104 64.40 -10.36 36.63
N LEU A 105 64.57 -9.05 36.77
CA LEU A 105 65.10 -8.18 35.75
C LEU A 105 66.44 -7.60 36.21
N TYR A 106 67.44 -7.73 35.35
CA TYR A 106 68.81 -7.29 35.63
C TYR A 106 69.25 -6.29 34.57
N ALA A 107 69.89 -5.20 35.00
CA ALA A 107 70.58 -4.27 34.11
C ALA A 107 71.91 -3.82 34.71
N ILE A 108 72.97 -3.86 33.91
CA ILE A 108 74.34 -3.44 34.28
C ILE A 108 74.88 -2.52 33.21
N SER A 109 75.28 -1.31 33.61
CA SER A 109 75.79 -0.24 32.73
C SER A 109 77.14 0.26 33.21
N SER A 110 78.17 0.17 32.37
CA SER A 110 79.50 0.72 32.67
C SER A 110 79.56 2.25 32.56
N THR A 111 78.60 2.87 31.89
CA THR A 111 78.51 4.33 31.72
C THR A 111 77.49 4.98 32.66
N GLY A 112 76.67 4.17 33.35
CA GLY A 112 75.55 4.61 34.18
C GLY A 112 74.26 4.83 33.37
N ILE A 113 73.13 4.34 33.88
CA ILE A 113 71.78 4.59 33.35
C ILE A 113 71.30 5.93 33.91
N ASN A 114 70.92 6.83 33.02
CA ASN A 114 70.59 8.22 33.35
C ASN A 114 69.25 8.63 32.72
N GLY A 115 68.43 9.37 33.46
CA GLY A 115 67.16 9.96 33.00
C GLY A 115 65.92 9.14 33.37
N SER A 116 64.81 9.50 32.73
CA SER A 116 63.49 8.88 32.92
C SER A 116 63.04 8.25 31.61
N GLY A 117 62.48 7.04 31.67
CA GLY A 117 62.05 6.33 30.46
C GLY A 117 61.75 4.85 30.67
N ALA A 118 61.26 4.20 29.61
CA ALA A 118 60.92 2.79 29.62
C ALA A 118 62.18 1.91 29.66
N MET A 119 62.19 0.91 30.55
CA MET A 119 63.31 -0.02 30.74
C MET A 119 62.99 -1.43 30.21
N TRP A 120 61.82 -1.98 30.54
CA TRP A 120 61.37 -3.29 30.06
C TRP A 120 59.90 -3.27 29.68
N LYS A 121 59.52 -4.11 28.73
CA LYS A 121 58.13 -4.41 28.39
C LYS A 121 57.89 -5.90 28.57
N LEU A 122 57.01 -6.24 29.51
CA LEU A 122 56.59 -7.60 29.83
C LEU A 122 55.17 -7.84 29.32
N THR A 123 54.91 -8.97 28.68
CA THR A 123 53.59 -9.33 28.16
C THR A 123 53.10 -10.59 28.85
N PHE A 124 52.04 -10.45 29.65
CA PHE A 124 51.40 -11.56 30.35
C PHE A 124 50.18 -12.02 29.57
N LYS A 125 49.99 -13.32 29.42
CA LYS A 125 48.76 -13.95 28.96
C LYS A 125 47.84 -14.14 30.17
N VAL A 126 46.63 -13.61 30.10
CA VAL A 126 45.56 -13.85 31.06
C VAL A 126 44.96 -15.21 30.74
N LYS A 127 44.92 -16.13 31.70
CA LYS A 127 44.33 -17.46 31.46
C LYS A 127 42.80 -17.35 31.23
N ALA A 128 42.23 -18.41 30.66
CA ALA A 128 40.82 -18.38 30.22
C ALA A 128 39.83 -18.43 31.39
N ASP A 129 40.25 -19.02 32.50
CA ASP A 129 39.53 -19.26 33.75
C ASP A 129 39.75 -18.14 34.79
N THR A 130 40.61 -17.16 34.51
CA THR A 130 40.85 -16.03 35.41
C THR A 130 39.56 -15.23 35.63
N PRO A 131 39.01 -15.12 36.86
CA PRO A 131 37.79 -14.36 37.10
C PRO A 131 37.91 -12.88 36.70
N ALA A 132 36.79 -12.20 36.45
CA ALA A 132 36.81 -10.75 36.29
C ALA A 132 37.16 -10.09 37.63
N GLY A 133 38.13 -9.18 37.63
CA GLY A 133 38.66 -8.63 38.88
C GLY A 133 39.91 -7.77 38.70
N LYS A 134 40.37 -7.17 39.80
CA LYS A 134 41.57 -6.33 39.85
C LYS A 134 42.70 -7.11 40.51
N TYR A 135 43.73 -7.46 39.74
CA TYR A 135 44.82 -8.33 40.19
C TYR A 135 46.11 -7.53 40.41
N PRO A 136 46.72 -7.59 41.61
CA PRO A 136 47.93 -6.83 41.93
C PRO A 136 49.18 -7.48 41.36
N PHE A 137 50.09 -6.64 40.87
CA PHE A 137 51.45 -6.99 40.48
C PHE A 137 52.41 -6.16 41.34
N THR A 138 53.34 -6.85 41.99
CA THR A 138 54.26 -6.20 42.94
C THR A 138 55.63 -6.01 42.30
N ILE A 139 56.17 -4.78 42.38
CA ILE A 139 57.53 -4.48 41.97
C ILE A 139 58.40 -4.35 43.22
N ALA A 140 59.36 -5.25 43.39
CA ALA A 140 60.35 -5.19 44.46
C ALA A 140 61.75 -4.90 43.90
N LEU A 141 62.59 -4.30 44.73
CA LEU A 141 63.99 -4.02 44.41
C LEU A 141 64.88 -5.11 45.00
N GLY A 142 65.85 -5.55 44.20
CA GLY A 142 67.04 -6.22 44.69
C GLY A 142 68.14 -5.20 44.95
N GLU A 143 69.35 -5.55 44.54
CA GLU A 143 70.49 -4.64 44.70
C GLU A 143 70.54 -3.56 43.61
N VAL A 144 70.74 -2.30 44.02
CA VAL A 144 70.89 -1.16 43.11
C VAL A 144 72.12 -0.34 43.50
N TYR A 145 73.00 -0.10 42.53
CA TYR A 145 74.24 0.64 42.73
C TYR A 145 74.49 1.65 41.63
N THR A 146 75.24 2.70 41.94
CA THR A 146 75.82 3.61 40.93
C THR A 146 76.91 2.90 40.13
N LYS A 147 77.39 3.51 39.05
CA LYS A 147 78.57 3.03 38.29
C LYS A 147 79.86 2.98 39.12
N THR A 148 79.91 3.67 40.26
CA THR A 148 81.00 3.62 41.24
C THR A 148 80.78 2.61 42.36
N LEU A 149 79.74 1.77 42.25
CA LEU A 149 79.35 0.72 43.20
C LEU A 149 78.84 1.25 44.55
N GLU A 150 78.29 2.47 44.57
CA GLU A 150 77.63 3.02 45.76
C GLU A 150 76.14 2.63 45.76
N PRO A 151 75.58 2.15 46.88
CA PRO A 151 74.17 1.74 46.92
C PRO A 151 73.22 2.93 46.74
N VAL A 152 72.15 2.74 45.96
CA VAL A 152 71.16 3.78 45.66
C VAL A 152 69.77 3.36 46.15
N SER A 153 69.11 4.24 46.89
CA SER A 153 67.72 4.01 47.32
C SER A 153 66.74 4.44 46.22
N VAL A 154 66.06 3.46 45.61
CA VAL A 154 65.03 3.65 44.59
C VAL A 154 63.65 3.36 45.20
N LYS A 155 62.61 4.10 44.79
CA LYS A 155 61.21 3.81 45.15
C LYS A 155 60.54 2.95 44.08
N THR A 156 59.71 1.99 44.47
CA THR A 156 58.87 1.23 43.53
C THR A 156 57.40 1.57 43.68
N GLN A 157 56.65 1.39 42.59
CA GLN A 157 55.19 1.47 42.56
C GLN A 157 54.60 0.17 42.02
N ASN A 158 53.72 -0.44 42.79
CA ASN A 158 52.91 -1.58 42.34
C ASN A 158 51.85 -1.13 41.34
N PHE A 159 51.42 -2.06 40.49
CA PHE A 159 50.40 -1.81 39.49
C PHE A 159 49.38 -2.94 39.47
N TYR A 160 48.29 -2.75 38.75
CA TYR A 160 47.24 -3.75 38.62
C TYR A 160 46.93 -4.07 37.17
N ILE A 161 46.53 -5.31 36.92
CA ILE A 161 45.82 -5.69 35.70
C ILE A 161 44.35 -5.88 36.07
N ASN A 162 43.48 -5.04 35.51
CA ASN A 162 42.03 -5.20 35.64
C ASN A 162 41.56 -6.15 34.53
N VAL A 163 41.15 -7.36 34.92
CA VAL A 163 40.61 -8.37 34.01
C VAL A 163 39.10 -8.20 33.88
N THR A 164 38.62 -8.05 32.65
CA THR A 164 37.20 -8.06 32.32
C THR A 164 36.82 -9.34 31.58
N GLU A 165 35.53 -9.69 31.62
CA GLU A 165 35.01 -10.82 30.86
C GLU A 165 35.24 -10.61 29.35
N LYS A 166 35.47 -11.71 28.64
CA LYS A 166 35.58 -11.69 27.18
C LYS A 166 34.19 -11.46 26.59
N ASP A 167 34.05 -10.53 25.64
CA ASP A 167 32.81 -10.40 24.87
C ASP A 167 32.56 -11.74 24.14
N GLN A 168 31.51 -12.47 24.51
CA GLN A 168 31.07 -13.61 23.71
C GLN A 168 30.52 -13.08 22.39
N GLN A 169 31.26 -13.29 21.30
CA GLN A 169 30.78 -12.98 19.97
C GLN A 169 29.77 -14.06 19.56
N ILE A 170 28.48 -13.83 19.85
CA ILE A 170 27.40 -14.77 19.53
C ILE A 170 27.20 -14.81 18.01
N ASN A 171 27.45 -15.96 17.41
CA ASN A 171 27.24 -16.17 15.98
C ASN A 171 25.75 -16.01 15.62
N THR A 172 25.46 -15.39 14.48
CA THR A 172 24.08 -15.11 14.06
C THR A 172 23.69 -16.02 12.89
N VAL A 173 22.70 -16.88 13.11
CA VAL A 173 22.03 -17.65 12.06
C VAL A 173 21.17 -16.71 11.23
N ASN A 174 21.51 -16.60 9.95
CA ASN A 174 20.75 -15.79 9.00
C ASN A 174 19.71 -16.66 8.32
N PHE A 175 18.44 -16.28 8.51
CA PHE A 175 17.32 -16.84 7.77
C PHE A 175 16.96 -15.92 6.60
N TYR A 176 16.46 -16.52 5.55
CA TYR A 176 15.98 -15.87 4.35
C TYR A 176 14.62 -16.44 4.01
N SER A 177 13.85 -15.70 3.23
CA SER A 177 12.55 -16.13 2.73
C SER A 177 12.50 -16.09 1.20
N SER A 178 11.67 -16.95 0.64
CA SER A 178 11.25 -16.93 -0.75
C SER A 178 9.73 -16.94 -0.77
N ILE A 179 9.14 -16.00 -1.50
CA ILE A 179 7.69 -15.85 -1.64
C ILE A 179 7.29 -16.17 -3.09
N ASN A 180 6.13 -16.79 -3.27
CA ASN A 180 5.60 -17.06 -4.62
C ASN A 180 5.00 -15.81 -5.29
N LYS A 181 4.46 -14.87 -4.50
CA LYS A 181 3.76 -13.66 -4.98
C LYS A 181 3.85 -12.54 -3.95
N SER A 182 4.02 -11.29 -4.40
CA SER A 182 4.11 -10.09 -3.54
C SER A 182 2.94 -9.12 -3.65
N SER A 183 2.19 -9.19 -4.76
CA SER A 183 0.94 -8.46 -4.99
C SER A 183 -0.22 -9.45 -4.96
N LEU A 184 -1.12 -9.30 -4.01
CA LEU A 184 -2.13 -10.29 -3.67
C LEU A 184 -3.54 -9.73 -3.83
N VAL A 185 -4.50 -10.57 -4.17
CA VAL A 185 -5.93 -10.26 -4.20
C VAL A 185 -6.69 -11.28 -3.34
N GLN A 186 -7.91 -10.96 -2.92
CA GLN A 186 -8.73 -11.88 -2.13
C GLN A 186 -8.86 -13.24 -2.83
N GLY A 187 -8.63 -14.33 -2.10
CA GLY A 187 -8.65 -15.71 -2.59
C GLY A 187 -7.30 -16.23 -3.10
N ASP A 188 -6.28 -15.38 -3.25
CA ASP A 188 -4.93 -15.84 -3.59
C ASP A 188 -4.35 -16.76 -2.50
N THR A 189 -3.54 -17.74 -2.92
CA THR A 189 -2.72 -18.56 -2.03
C THR A 189 -1.28 -18.04 -2.02
N LEU A 190 -0.82 -17.58 -0.86
CA LEU A 190 0.53 -17.12 -0.60
C LEU A 190 1.36 -18.26 0.00
N GLU A 191 2.53 -18.55 -0.57
CA GLU A 191 3.48 -19.52 -0.04
C GLU A 191 4.79 -18.82 0.34
N ILE A 192 5.24 -19.02 1.58
CA ILE A 192 6.51 -18.50 2.09
C ILE A 192 7.40 -19.67 2.52
N LYS A 193 8.59 -19.75 1.92
CA LYS A 193 9.63 -20.73 2.28
C LYS A 193 10.76 -20.02 3.00
N TYR A 194 11.07 -20.46 4.21
CA TYR A 194 12.21 -19.98 4.98
C TYR A 194 13.39 -20.92 4.79
N TYR A 195 14.60 -20.39 4.62
CA TYR A 195 15.82 -21.17 4.43
C TYR A 195 17.02 -20.49 5.11
N THR A 196 18.08 -21.25 5.35
CA THR A 196 19.35 -20.74 5.88
C THR A 196 20.53 -21.35 5.15
N ASN A 197 21.53 -20.52 4.84
CA ASN A 197 22.76 -20.92 4.14
C ASN A 197 23.94 -21.11 5.10
N ASN A 198 23.85 -20.57 6.33
CA ASN A 198 24.87 -20.71 7.36
C ASN A 198 24.19 -20.75 8.74
N GLY A 199 23.88 -21.96 9.16
CA GLY A 199 23.20 -22.31 10.40
C GLY A 199 24.12 -22.46 11.60
N TYR A 200 25.45 -22.38 11.44
CA TYR A 200 26.40 -22.61 12.53
C TYR A 200 26.15 -23.92 13.30
N ASN A 201 25.69 -24.96 12.60
CA ASN A 201 25.29 -26.24 13.19
C ASN A 201 24.21 -26.12 14.28
N PHE A 202 23.27 -25.18 14.13
CA PHE A 202 22.15 -25.08 15.06
C PHE A 202 21.41 -26.42 15.15
N ALA A 203 21.18 -26.87 16.37
CA ALA A 203 20.53 -28.12 16.69
C ALA A 203 19.16 -27.89 17.34
N SER A 204 18.89 -26.67 17.84
CA SER A 204 17.58 -26.29 18.35
C SER A 204 17.21 -24.85 17.99
N GLY A 205 15.92 -24.53 18.05
CA GLY A 205 15.42 -23.17 17.85
C GLY A 205 13.90 -23.08 18.00
N ASP A 206 13.45 -21.91 18.46
CA ASP A 206 12.06 -21.49 18.41
C ASP A 206 11.86 -20.55 17.21
N PHE A 207 10.86 -20.84 16.39
CA PHE A 207 10.51 -20.06 15.20
C PHE A 207 9.08 -19.55 15.33
N GLU A 208 8.94 -18.25 15.54
CA GLU A 208 7.63 -17.60 15.70
C GLU A 208 7.26 -16.85 14.43
N ILE A 209 6.00 -16.93 14.00
CA ILE A 209 5.48 -16.27 12.80
C ILE A 209 4.26 -15.45 13.16
N ASN A 210 4.33 -14.15 12.90
CA ASN A 210 3.25 -13.21 13.14
C ASN A 210 2.67 -12.72 11.80
N TYR A 211 1.35 -12.71 11.69
CA TYR A 211 0.62 -12.22 10.52
C TYR A 211 -0.71 -11.59 10.95
N ASP A 212 -1.28 -10.75 10.09
CA ASP A 212 -2.62 -10.18 10.33
C ASP A 212 -3.71 -11.20 9.98
N GLU A 213 -4.37 -11.73 11.01
CA GLU A 213 -5.47 -12.70 10.92
C GLU A 213 -6.70 -12.21 10.15
N LYS A 214 -6.89 -10.89 10.03
CA LYS A 214 -7.99 -10.32 9.25
C LYS A 214 -7.71 -10.38 7.76
N LEU A 215 -6.43 -10.34 7.37
CA LEU A 215 -5.98 -10.31 5.98
C LEU A 215 -5.60 -11.69 5.47
N PHE A 216 -5.01 -12.52 6.32
CA PHE A 216 -4.53 -13.86 5.97
C PHE A 216 -5.09 -14.93 6.89
N LYS A 217 -5.40 -16.09 6.31
CA LYS A 217 -5.71 -17.32 7.04
C LYS A 217 -4.63 -18.36 6.77
N LEU A 218 -4.00 -18.90 7.82
CA LEU A 218 -3.03 -19.98 7.68
C LEU A 218 -3.71 -21.24 7.13
N LYS A 219 -3.18 -21.80 6.05
CA LYS A 219 -3.62 -23.07 5.45
C LYS A 219 -2.83 -24.25 5.98
N SER A 220 -1.52 -24.12 5.99
CA SER A 220 -0.62 -25.19 6.45
C SER A 220 0.75 -24.64 6.81
N ILE A 221 1.44 -25.37 7.68
CA ILE A 221 2.83 -25.14 8.04
C ILE A 221 3.57 -26.48 8.06
N THR A 222 4.74 -26.54 7.43
CA THR A 222 5.50 -27.78 7.29
C THR A 222 6.99 -27.53 7.51
N LEU A 223 7.63 -28.38 8.33
CA LEU A 223 9.08 -28.39 8.46
C LEU A 223 9.72 -28.91 7.18
N GLY A 224 10.86 -28.31 6.82
CA GLY A 224 11.68 -28.78 5.71
C GLY A 224 12.48 -30.03 6.06
N ASN A 225 12.94 -30.74 5.02
CA ASN A 225 13.55 -32.06 5.15
C ASN A 225 14.83 -32.04 6.01
N ALA A 226 15.59 -30.94 5.99
CA ALA A 226 16.81 -30.81 6.79
C ALA A 226 16.51 -30.92 8.30
N LEU A 227 15.39 -30.37 8.77
CA LEU A 227 14.97 -30.47 10.16
C LEU A 227 14.31 -31.82 10.43
N LYS A 228 13.40 -32.27 9.56
CA LYS A 228 12.68 -33.55 9.74
C LYS A 228 13.60 -34.76 9.80
N ASN A 229 14.69 -34.73 9.02
CA ASN A 229 15.63 -35.84 8.90
C ASN A 229 16.86 -35.68 9.80
N ALA A 230 16.91 -34.64 10.64
CA ALA A 230 17.98 -34.49 11.62
C ALA A 230 17.91 -35.63 12.66
N GLU A 231 19.06 -36.05 13.16
CA GLU A 231 19.17 -37.20 14.07
C GLU A 231 18.40 -36.92 15.36
N SER A 232 17.46 -37.80 15.70
CA SER A 232 16.57 -37.67 16.86
C SER A 232 15.83 -36.32 16.90
N ALA A 233 15.46 -35.79 15.72
CA ALA A 233 14.68 -34.56 15.62
C ALA A 233 13.33 -34.68 16.34
N VAL A 234 13.06 -33.75 17.24
CA VAL A 234 11.78 -33.53 17.89
C VAL A 234 11.33 -32.12 17.55
N TYR A 235 10.06 -31.97 17.21
CA TYR A 235 9.49 -30.66 16.98
C TYR A 235 8.03 -30.61 17.43
N SER A 236 7.57 -29.39 17.69
CA SER A 236 6.17 -29.09 17.94
C SER A 236 5.79 -27.87 17.12
N ILE A 237 4.54 -27.85 16.67
CA ILE A 237 3.93 -26.73 15.95
C ILE A 237 2.69 -26.33 16.74
N ASN A 238 2.61 -25.08 17.12
CA ASN A 238 1.42 -24.46 17.68
C ASN A 238 0.90 -23.40 16.70
N ASP A 239 -0.16 -23.75 15.99
CA ASP A 239 -0.90 -22.93 15.04
C ASP A 239 -2.37 -22.73 15.48
N SER A 240 -2.65 -22.92 16.77
CA SER A 240 -4.01 -22.82 17.33
C SER A 240 -4.49 -21.38 17.54
N ILE A 241 -3.61 -20.40 17.39
CA ILE A 241 -3.89 -18.98 17.60
C ILE A 241 -3.85 -18.31 16.23
N ASP A 242 -4.97 -17.71 15.82
CA ASP A 242 -4.99 -16.93 14.58
C ASP A 242 -3.97 -15.77 14.67
N GLY A 243 -3.31 -15.47 13.55
CA GLY A 243 -2.27 -14.44 13.48
C GLY A 243 -0.91 -14.81 14.11
N TYR A 244 -0.79 -15.98 14.75
CA TYR A 244 0.44 -16.41 15.44
C TYR A 244 0.74 -17.90 15.24
N VAL A 245 1.97 -18.24 14.85
CA VAL A 245 2.45 -19.63 14.82
C VAL A 245 3.77 -19.74 15.55
N LYS A 246 3.92 -20.78 16.39
CA LYS A 246 5.21 -21.12 17.01
C LYS A 246 5.63 -22.53 16.63
N VAL A 247 6.85 -22.67 16.14
CA VAL A 247 7.50 -23.95 15.86
C VAL A 247 8.72 -24.09 16.74
N SER A 248 8.74 -25.07 17.62
CA SER A 248 9.92 -25.40 18.43
C SER A 248 10.57 -26.66 17.87
N PHE A 249 11.89 -26.63 17.69
CA PHE A 249 12.67 -27.71 17.10
C PHE A 249 13.91 -28.01 17.96
N ALA A 250 14.26 -29.30 18.08
CA ALA A 250 15.51 -29.77 18.68
C ALA A 250 15.95 -31.09 18.02
N ALA A 251 17.26 -31.30 17.87
CA ALA A 251 17.86 -32.52 17.32
C ALA A 251 19.24 -32.77 17.94
N LEU A 252 19.81 -33.96 17.73
CA LEU A 252 21.18 -34.30 18.14
C LEU A 252 22.21 -33.97 17.07
N SER A 253 21.79 -33.83 15.80
CA SER A 253 22.67 -33.41 14.70
C SER A 253 22.46 -31.93 14.36
N GLY A 254 23.56 -31.21 14.17
CA GLY A 254 23.53 -29.78 13.83
C GLY A 254 23.19 -29.51 12.37
N ILE A 255 22.46 -28.42 12.13
CA ILE A 255 22.05 -27.97 10.80
C ILE A 255 22.93 -26.79 10.36
N SER A 256 23.80 -27.06 9.38
CA SER A 256 24.69 -26.04 8.80
C SER A 256 24.01 -25.23 7.69
N SER A 257 23.05 -25.82 6.98
CA SER A 257 22.22 -25.15 5.99
C SER A 257 20.93 -25.95 5.78
N ALA A 258 19.83 -25.27 5.44
CA ALA A 258 18.54 -25.90 5.23
C ALA A 258 17.73 -25.14 4.19
N ASN A 259 17.27 -25.84 3.15
CA ASN A 259 16.44 -25.29 2.09
C ASN A 259 15.28 -26.27 1.74
N PRO A 260 14.05 -26.02 2.23
CA PRO A 260 13.68 -25.03 3.24
C PRO A 260 13.99 -25.53 4.68
N VAL A 261 14.00 -24.59 5.63
CA VAL A 261 13.83 -24.81 7.08
C VAL A 261 12.34 -25.07 7.38
N LEU A 262 11.46 -24.24 6.84
CA LEU A 262 10.01 -24.25 7.05
C LEU A 262 9.29 -23.72 5.81
N THR A 263 8.12 -24.24 5.49
CA THR A 263 7.19 -23.67 4.50
C THR A 263 5.85 -23.38 5.16
N ALA A 264 5.34 -22.16 5.00
CA ALA A 264 4.02 -21.74 5.46
C ALA A 264 3.16 -21.28 4.26
N GLN A 265 1.90 -21.70 4.24
CA GLN A 265 0.93 -21.32 3.20
C GLN A 265 -0.25 -20.58 3.83
N TYR A 266 -0.68 -19.50 3.19
CA TYR A 266 -1.74 -18.62 3.63
C TYR A 266 -2.75 -18.39 2.49
N GLU A 267 -4.01 -18.17 2.85
CA GLU A 267 -5.06 -17.69 1.96
C GLU A 267 -5.38 -16.23 2.30
N VAL A 268 -5.49 -15.38 1.29
CA VAL A 268 -5.88 -13.98 1.48
C VAL A 268 -7.40 -13.91 1.62
N VAL A 269 -7.89 -13.51 2.78
CA VAL A 269 -9.33 -13.59 3.10
C VAL A 269 -10.09 -12.29 2.91
N GLN A 270 -9.42 -11.14 2.88
CA GLN A 270 -10.05 -9.83 2.76
C GLN A 270 -9.74 -9.15 1.43
N ASN A 271 -10.74 -8.46 0.88
CA ASN A 271 -10.60 -7.65 -0.33
C ASN A 271 -10.46 -6.17 0.04
N VAL A 272 -9.22 -5.72 0.21
CA VAL A 272 -8.88 -4.36 0.63
C VAL A 272 -7.63 -3.88 -0.11
N SER A 273 -7.40 -2.56 -0.14
CA SER A 273 -6.12 -2.01 -0.59
C SER A 273 -5.27 -1.67 0.63
N GLU A 274 -4.36 -2.57 1.00
CA GLU A 274 -3.58 -2.45 2.24
C GLU A 274 -2.16 -2.99 2.08
N GLN A 275 -1.20 -2.36 2.77
CA GLN A 275 0.16 -2.88 2.90
C GLN A 275 0.30 -3.61 4.23
N THR A 276 0.84 -4.82 4.19
CA THR A 276 0.97 -5.67 5.37
C THR A 276 2.25 -6.48 5.31
N SER A 277 2.62 -7.12 6.41
CA SER A 277 3.80 -7.96 6.48
C SER A 277 3.57 -9.23 7.31
N ILE A 278 4.36 -10.26 6.99
CA ILE A 278 4.46 -11.49 7.78
C ILE A 278 5.89 -11.59 8.30
N GLU A 279 6.04 -11.58 9.61
CA GLU A 279 7.34 -11.62 10.30
C GLU A 279 7.66 -13.03 10.79
N PHE A 280 8.90 -13.47 10.55
CA PHE A 280 9.49 -14.69 11.08
C PHE A 280 10.59 -14.34 12.07
N LEU A 281 10.44 -14.81 13.30
CA LEU A 281 11.19 -14.44 14.49
C LEU A 281 11.86 -15.69 15.06
N PRO A 282 13.11 -15.96 14.67
CA PRO A 282 13.87 -17.08 15.20
C PRO A 282 14.53 -16.67 16.54
N SER A 283 14.36 -17.48 17.57
CA SER A 283 14.86 -17.27 18.94
C SER A 283 15.27 -18.60 19.59
N SER A 284 15.87 -18.53 20.78
CA SER A 284 16.30 -19.73 21.54
C SER A 284 17.11 -20.73 20.70
N ILE A 285 18.00 -20.22 19.84
CA ILE A 285 18.77 -21.04 18.92
C ILE A 285 20.05 -21.49 19.62
N TYR A 286 20.34 -22.78 19.56
CA TYR A 286 21.56 -23.36 20.11
C TYR A 286 22.19 -24.32 19.09
N ASP A 287 23.52 -24.45 19.11
CA ASP A 287 24.22 -25.51 18.39
C ASP A 287 24.18 -26.86 19.13
N VAL A 288 24.80 -27.89 18.55
CA VAL A 288 24.90 -29.25 19.14
C VAL A 288 25.59 -29.28 20.51
N ASP A 289 26.45 -28.29 20.77
CA ASP A 289 27.22 -28.17 22.02
C ASP A 289 26.51 -27.26 23.04
N LEU A 290 25.26 -26.87 22.77
CA LEU A 290 24.43 -25.97 23.58
C LEU A 290 24.98 -24.54 23.67
N ASN A 291 25.83 -24.12 22.73
CA ASN A 291 26.22 -22.71 22.63
C ASN A 291 25.07 -21.90 22.04
N GLN A 292 24.78 -20.77 22.65
CA GLN A 292 23.73 -19.87 22.18
C GLN A 292 24.12 -19.24 20.83
N LEU A 293 23.14 -19.16 19.93
CA LEU A 293 23.22 -18.50 18.63
C LEU A 293 22.13 -17.42 18.54
N ASN A 294 22.40 -16.36 17.79
CA ASN A 294 21.42 -15.31 17.50
C ASN A 294 20.61 -15.66 16.26
N GLY A 295 19.29 -15.44 16.31
CA GLY A 295 18.42 -15.53 15.15
C GLY A 295 18.14 -14.16 14.54
N LYS A 296 18.38 -14.00 13.23
CA LYS A 296 17.99 -12.76 12.54
C LYS A 296 16.53 -12.85 12.07
N LYS A 297 15.71 -11.87 12.47
CA LYS A 297 14.32 -11.76 12.00
C LYS A 297 14.22 -11.55 10.50
N VAL A 298 13.15 -12.06 9.90
CA VAL A 298 12.82 -11.91 8.48
C VAL A 298 11.42 -11.34 8.36
N ALA A 299 11.25 -10.18 7.71
CA ALA A 299 9.94 -9.60 7.44
C ALA A 299 9.66 -9.65 5.93
N ASN A 300 8.53 -10.22 5.54
CA ASN A 300 8.05 -10.24 4.16
C ASN A 300 6.94 -9.22 4.02
N ASN A 301 7.06 -8.27 3.09
CA ASN A 301 6.06 -7.23 2.86
C ASN A 301 5.20 -7.57 1.64
N PHE A 302 3.91 -7.32 1.74
CA PHE A 302 2.90 -7.61 0.73
C PHE A 302 2.01 -6.41 0.49
N ASN A 303 1.52 -6.30 -0.75
CA ASN A 303 0.46 -5.37 -1.10
C ASN A 303 -0.79 -6.19 -1.43
N ILE A 304 -1.86 -6.03 -0.65
CA ILE A 304 -3.18 -6.54 -1.00
C ILE A 304 -3.84 -5.46 -1.85
N VAL A 305 -4.31 -5.85 -3.03
CA VAL A 305 -4.95 -4.98 -4.00
C VAL A 305 -6.44 -5.25 -3.97
N TYR A 306 -7.21 -4.18 -3.78
CA TYR A 306 -8.65 -4.25 -3.91
C TYR A 306 -9.03 -4.62 -5.36
N GLN A 307 -9.85 -5.65 -5.51
CA GLN A 307 -10.48 -6.00 -6.77
C GLN A 307 -12.00 -5.85 -6.66
N GLU A 308 -12.60 -5.03 -7.51
CA GLU A 308 -14.06 -5.04 -7.66
C GLU A 308 -14.51 -6.41 -8.15
N LYS A 309 -15.39 -7.08 -7.39
CA LYS A 309 -16.06 -8.28 -7.89
C LYS A 309 -16.99 -7.86 -9.03
N PRO A 310 -16.98 -8.54 -10.20
CA PRO A 310 -17.95 -8.28 -11.25
C PRO A 310 -19.36 -8.50 -10.70
N GLN A 311 -20.21 -7.48 -10.79
CA GLN A 311 -21.61 -7.59 -10.41
C GLN A 311 -22.35 -8.25 -11.59
N ASP A 312 -22.96 -9.41 -11.38
CA ASP A 312 -23.78 -10.12 -12.39
C ASP A 312 -25.12 -9.36 -12.56
N LEU A 313 -25.12 -8.32 -13.39
CA LEU A 313 -26.31 -7.53 -13.68
C LEU A 313 -27.12 -8.19 -14.80
N PRO A 314 -28.46 -8.10 -14.76
CA PRO A 314 -29.30 -8.60 -15.84
C PRO A 314 -29.16 -7.71 -17.10
N ASP A 315 -29.21 -8.33 -18.28
CA ASP A 315 -28.92 -7.65 -19.55
C ASP A 315 -30.12 -6.95 -20.18
N ILE A 316 -29.85 -5.84 -20.86
CA ILE A 316 -30.67 -5.31 -21.95
C ILE A 316 -29.83 -5.36 -23.23
N SER A 317 -30.22 -6.23 -24.15
CA SER A 317 -29.44 -6.59 -25.32
C SER A 317 -30.10 -6.15 -26.62
N VAL A 318 -29.26 -5.82 -27.58
CA VAL A 318 -29.64 -5.67 -28.99
C VAL A 318 -29.45 -7.04 -29.66
N ALA A 319 -30.34 -7.43 -30.56
CA ALA A 319 -30.20 -8.68 -31.32
C ALA A 319 -29.19 -8.50 -32.47
N ASN A 320 -28.33 -9.51 -32.67
CA ASN A 320 -27.43 -9.53 -33.83
C ASN A 320 -28.21 -9.75 -35.14
N TYR A 321 -27.77 -9.11 -36.22
CA TYR A 321 -28.33 -9.30 -37.56
C TYR A 321 -27.22 -9.50 -38.59
N SER A 322 -27.37 -10.55 -39.41
CA SER A 322 -26.51 -10.81 -40.58
C SER A 322 -27.38 -11.28 -41.73
N GLY A 323 -27.46 -10.49 -42.80
CA GLY A 323 -28.34 -10.79 -43.94
C GLY A 323 -28.27 -9.75 -45.07
N CYS A 324 -28.96 -10.06 -46.16
CA CYS A 324 -29.13 -9.17 -47.32
C CYS A 324 -30.62 -8.86 -47.47
N SER A 325 -31.06 -7.67 -47.08
CA SER A 325 -32.44 -7.21 -47.27
C SER A 325 -32.50 -5.72 -47.60
N SER A 326 -33.58 -5.31 -48.27
CA SER A 326 -33.89 -3.90 -48.57
C SER A 326 -34.14 -3.10 -47.29
N ASP A 327 -34.85 -3.67 -46.31
CA ASP A 327 -35.06 -3.19 -44.94
C ASP A 327 -34.93 -4.39 -43.97
N PHE A 328 -34.47 -4.17 -42.73
CA PHE A 328 -34.38 -5.21 -41.69
C PHE A 328 -34.82 -4.68 -40.32
N SER A 329 -35.14 -5.58 -39.39
CA SER A 329 -35.52 -5.21 -38.02
C SER A 329 -34.58 -5.83 -36.99
N VAL A 330 -34.35 -5.10 -35.91
CA VAL A 330 -33.52 -5.50 -34.78
C VAL A 330 -34.35 -5.41 -33.49
N ASP A 331 -34.29 -6.47 -32.70
CA ASP A 331 -35.00 -6.59 -31.44
C ASP A 331 -34.12 -6.11 -30.28
N ILE A 332 -34.72 -5.34 -29.37
CA ILE A 332 -34.14 -4.95 -28.09
C ILE A 332 -34.83 -5.79 -27.03
N THR A 333 -34.07 -6.63 -26.33
CA THR A 333 -34.59 -7.61 -25.37
C THR A 333 -34.08 -7.30 -23.97
N ALA A 334 -34.98 -7.22 -23.00
CA ALA A 334 -34.64 -7.14 -21.58
C ALA A 334 -34.78 -8.53 -20.94
N ASP A 335 -33.76 -8.95 -20.19
CA ASP A 335 -33.77 -10.20 -19.41
C ASP A 335 -34.88 -10.15 -18.34
N LYS A 336 -35.58 -11.27 -18.13
CA LYS A 336 -36.64 -11.38 -17.12
C LYS A 336 -36.19 -10.97 -15.71
N LYS A 337 -34.93 -11.18 -15.36
CA LYS A 337 -34.33 -10.81 -14.07
C LYS A 337 -34.30 -9.31 -13.85
N THR A 338 -34.37 -8.49 -14.91
CA THR A 338 -34.49 -7.04 -14.77
C THR A 338 -35.77 -6.64 -14.04
N SER A 339 -36.85 -7.44 -14.15
CA SER A 339 -38.20 -7.07 -13.66
C SER A 339 -38.66 -5.69 -14.15
N LEU A 340 -38.14 -5.26 -15.32
CA LEU A 340 -38.33 -3.93 -15.87
C LEU A 340 -39.81 -3.57 -15.99
N ALA A 341 -40.25 -2.54 -15.26
CA ALA A 341 -41.57 -1.96 -15.40
C ALA A 341 -41.54 -0.66 -16.16
N ALA A 342 -40.58 0.23 -15.94
CA ALA A 342 -40.45 1.44 -16.75
C ALA A 342 -39.01 1.87 -16.98
N GLY A 343 -38.75 2.57 -18.08
CA GLY A 343 -37.44 3.14 -18.39
C GLY A 343 -37.40 3.96 -19.67
N ASP A 344 -36.49 4.94 -19.71
CA ASP A 344 -36.20 5.74 -20.90
C ASP A 344 -34.96 5.20 -21.60
N PHE A 345 -35.07 4.85 -22.87
CA PHE A 345 -34.01 4.23 -23.66
C PHE A 345 -33.52 5.13 -24.78
N VAL A 346 -32.23 5.04 -25.05
CA VAL A 346 -31.52 5.72 -26.13
C VAL A 346 -30.73 4.68 -26.91
N VAL A 347 -31.08 4.50 -28.17
CA VAL A 347 -30.40 3.61 -29.11
C VAL A 347 -29.58 4.45 -30.06
N THR A 348 -28.30 4.09 -30.22
CA THR A 348 -27.35 4.81 -31.07
C THR A 348 -26.91 3.92 -32.24
N TYR A 349 -26.85 4.51 -33.43
CA TYR A 349 -26.45 3.82 -34.67
C TYR A 349 -25.76 4.80 -35.62
N ASP A 350 -24.99 4.30 -36.58
CA ASP A 350 -24.37 5.16 -37.60
C ASP A 350 -25.38 5.56 -38.68
N ALA A 351 -25.76 6.84 -38.67
CA ALA A 351 -26.74 7.40 -39.60
C ALA A 351 -26.25 7.55 -41.05
N ASN A 352 -24.93 7.41 -41.28
CA ASN A 352 -24.35 7.35 -42.61
C ASN A 352 -24.50 5.95 -43.24
N ILE A 353 -24.60 4.91 -42.39
CA ILE A 353 -24.69 3.50 -42.80
C ILE A 353 -26.13 2.99 -42.74
N LEU A 354 -26.94 3.44 -41.79
CA LEU A 354 -28.35 3.03 -41.61
C LEU A 354 -29.29 4.24 -41.60
N GLU A 355 -30.53 4.02 -42.06
CA GLU A 355 -31.67 4.94 -41.93
C GLU A 355 -32.70 4.28 -41.01
N PHE A 356 -33.06 4.92 -39.90
CA PHE A 356 -34.15 4.46 -39.06
C PHE A 356 -35.49 4.68 -39.77
N LYS A 357 -36.33 3.63 -39.83
CA LYS A 357 -37.67 3.69 -40.43
C LYS A 357 -38.74 3.91 -39.38
N GLU A 358 -38.88 2.94 -38.48
CA GLU A 358 -39.94 2.94 -37.48
C GLU A 358 -39.58 2.05 -36.30
N ALA A 359 -40.26 2.29 -35.18
CA ALA A 359 -40.25 1.42 -34.02
C ALA A 359 -41.59 0.69 -33.95
N ILE A 360 -41.54 -0.63 -33.87
CA ILE A 360 -42.68 -1.53 -33.87
C ILE A 360 -42.98 -1.91 -32.42
N LYS A 361 -44.20 -1.62 -31.96
CA LYS A 361 -44.69 -2.10 -30.67
C LYS A 361 -44.91 -3.61 -30.76
N VAL A 362 -44.25 -4.36 -29.88
CA VAL A 362 -44.25 -5.83 -29.87
C VAL A 362 -44.87 -6.44 -28.60
N VAL A 363 -45.10 -5.65 -27.55
CA VAL A 363 -45.68 -6.10 -26.29
C VAL A 363 -47.05 -5.46 -26.09
N ASP A 364 -48.11 -6.26 -26.02
CA ASP A 364 -49.48 -5.75 -25.94
C ASP A 364 -49.77 -5.03 -24.60
N ASN A 365 -49.31 -5.60 -23.48
CA ASN A 365 -49.50 -5.08 -22.12
C ASN A 365 -48.47 -4.02 -21.68
N ALA A 366 -47.75 -3.44 -22.64
CA ALA A 366 -46.82 -2.34 -22.38
C ALA A 366 -47.13 -1.12 -23.26
N MET A 367 -46.86 0.06 -22.73
CA MET A 367 -46.83 1.29 -23.48
C MET A 367 -45.40 1.55 -23.93
N ILE A 368 -45.21 1.74 -25.24
CA ILE A 368 -43.94 2.14 -25.84
C ILE A 368 -44.17 3.48 -26.52
N VAL A 369 -43.43 4.50 -26.10
CA VAL A 369 -43.52 5.86 -26.68
C VAL A 369 -42.20 6.19 -27.32
N VAL A 370 -42.16 6.23 -28.66
CA VAL A 370 -40.96 6.57 -29.42
C VAL A 370 -41.00 8.05 -29.77
N ASN A 371 -39.89 8.74 -29.57
CA ASN A 371 -39.78 10.15 -29.92
C ASN A 371 -39.79 10.30 -31.46
N PRO A 372 -40.73 11.07 -32.04
CA PRO A 372 -40.80 11.28 -33.49
C PRO A 372 -39.66 12.17 -34.01
N ASN A 373 -39.03 12.97 -33.14
CA ASN A 373 -37.94 13.90 -33.48
C ASN A 373 -36.56 13.27 -33.19
N ASN A 374 -36.33 12.07 -33.72
CA ASN A 374 -35.04 11.40 -33.59
C ASN A 374 -33.96 12.21 -34.31
N LYS A 375 -32.87 12.51 -33.60
CA LYS A 375 -31.68 13.12 -34.20
C LYS A 375 -30.98 12.06 -35.05
N ASN A 376 -30.33 12.48 -36.13
CA ASN A 376 -29.63 11.56 -37.04
C ASN A 376 -28.63 10.69 -36.24
N GLY A 377 -28.87 9.37 -36.17
CA GLY A 377 -28.04 8.41 -35.44
C GLY A 377 -28.47 8.10 -34.00
N THR A 378 -29.63 8.61 -33.53
CA THR A 378 -30.14 8.32 -32.19
C THR A 378 -31.66 8.18 -32.15
N ILE A 379 -32.15 7.07 -31.59
CA ILE A 379 -33.57 6.80 -31.36
C ILE A 379 -33.85 6.83 -29.87
N LYS A 380 -34.86 7.59 -29.44
CA LYS A 380 -35.29 7.63 -28.05
C LYS A 380 -36.67 7.01 -27.90
N PHE A 381 -36.84 6.10 -26.95
CA PHE A 381 -38.15 5.57 -26.61
C PHE A 381 -38.29 5.32 -25.11
N SER A 382 -39.51 5.43 -24.60
CA SER A 382 -39.84 5.06 -23.23
C SER A 382 -40.66 3.77 -23.24
N PHE A 383 -40.39 2.88 -22.31
CA PHE A 383 -41.14 1.64 -22.09
C PHE A 383 -41.83 1.72 -20.72
N ILE A 384 -43.09 1.29 -20.65
CA ILE A 384 -43.87 1.21 -19.41
C ILE A 384 -44.75 -0.05 -19.44
N CYS A 385 -44.59 -0.95 -18.48
CA CYS A 385 -45.38 -2.15 -18.23
C CYS A 385 -45.79 -2.13 -16.75
N GLN A 386 -47.09 -2.09 -16.47
CA GLN A 386 -47.61 -1.86 -15.12
C GLN A 386 -47.13 -2.90 -14.10
N ASP A 387 -47.04 -4.17 -14.50
CA ASP A 387 -46.72 -5.28 -13.61
C ASP A 387 -45.23 -5.69 -13.65
N GLY A 388 -44.40 -4.95 -14.40
CA GLY A 388 -43.05 -5.39 -14.75
C GLY A 388 -43.03 -6.53 -15.77
N ILE A 389 -41.87 -6.81 -16.36
CA ILE A 389 -41.68 -8.02 -17.18
C ILE A 389 -41.38 -9.23 -16.29
N SER A 390 -41.87 -10.41 -16.67
CA SER A 390 -41.67 -11.68 -15.94
C SER A 390 -40.95 -12.75 -16.75
N GLU A 391 -40.72 -12.49 -18.04
CA GLU A 391 -39.99 -13.32 -18.99
C GLU A 391 -39.10 -12.44 -19.88
N ASP A 392 -38.16 -13.03 -20.62
CA ASP A 392 -37.27 -12.29 -21.51
C ASP A 392 -38.12 -11.63 -22.58
N THR A 393 -38.14 -10.30 -22.59
CA THR A 393 -39.16 -9.53 -23.31
C THR A 393 -38.51 -8.61 -24.34
N VAL A 394 -39.00 -8.66 -25.58
CA VAL A 394 -38.62 -7.67 -26.60
C VAL A 394 -39.31 -6.35 -26.27
N ILE A 395 -38.58 -5.40 -25.68
CA ILE A 395 -39.12 -4.11 -25.22
C ILE A 395 -39.23 -3.08 -26.33
N ALA A 396 -38.56 -3.30 -27.47
CA ALA A 396 -38.74 -2.53 -28.71
C ALA A 396 -38.18 -3.30 -29.91
N ARG A 397 -38.87 -3.21 -31.06
CA ARG A 397 -38.36 -3.69 -32.35
C ARG A 397 -38.12 -2.49 -33.26
N LEU A 398 -36.90 -2.32 -33.76
CA LEU A 398 -36.52 -1.17 -34.58
C LEU A 398 -36.25 -1.60 -36.01
N SER A 399 -36.86 -0.91 -36.97
CA SER A 399 -36.69 -1.16 -38.40
C SER A 399 -35.68 -0.18 -39.02
N PHE A 400 -34.75 -0.70 -39.82
CA PHE A 400 -33.68 0.05 -40.45
C PHE A 400 -33.60 -0.26 -41.95
N LYS A 401 -33.23 0.75 -42.72
CA LYS A 401 -32.84 0.65 -44.13
C LYS A 401 -31.33 0.88 -44.27
N PRO A 402 -30.56 -0.05 -44.86
CA PRO A 402 -29.14 0.15 -45.10
C PRO A 402 -28.87 1.20 -46.19
N LYS A 403 -27.94 2.11 -45.92
CA LYS A 403 -27.37 3.11 -46.85
C LYS A 403 -26.03 2.70 -47.42
N GLN A 404 -25.26 1.89 -46.68
CA GLN A 404 -23.92 1.41 -47.07
C GLN A 404 -23.74 -0.08 -46.78
N VAL A 405 -22.79 -0.71 -47.47
CA VAL A 405 -22.52 -2.15 -47.42
C VAL A 405 -21.28 -2.39 -46.57
N THR A 406 -21.48 -2.43 -45.25
CA THR A 406 -20.39 -2.60 -44.29
C THR A 406 -20.95 -3.16 -42.99
N SER A 407 -20.06 -3.43 -42.02
CA SER A 407 -20.47 -3.72 -40.66
C SER A 407 -20.59 -2.43 -39.85
N THR A 408 -21.64 -2.33 -39.04
CA THR A 408 -21.85 -1.19 -38.12
C THR A 408 -22.38 -1.70 -36.79
N SER A 409 -22.19 -0.96 -35.71
CA SER A 409 -22.72 -1.32 -34.40
C SER A 409 -24.01 -0.56 -34.09
N ILE A 410 -24.92 -1.25 -33.40
CA ILE A 410 -26.09 -0.63 -32.76
C ILE A 410 -25.93 -0.85 -31.26
N SER A 411 -25.93 0.26 -30.49
CA SER A 411 -25.82 0.24 -29.03
C SER A 411 -27.07 0.81 -28.39
N ILE A 412 -27.32 0.43 -27.14
CA ILE A 412 -28.44 0.90 -26.33
C ILE A 412 -27.94 1.36 -24.96
N THR A 413 -28.62 2.36 -24.42
CA THR A 413 -28.49 2.80 -23.02
C THR A 413 -29.88 3.13 -22.48
N GLY A 414 -30.05 3.04 -21.17
CA GLY A 414 -31.29 3.33 -20.46
C GLY A 414 -31.07 4.27 -19.29
N ASN A 415 -32.11 5.00 -18.91
CA ASN A 415 -32.13 5.93 -17.79
C ASN A 415 -33.46 5.79 -17.04
N LYS A 416 -33.43 6.02 -15.72
CA LYS A 416 -34.59 5.90 -14.83
C LYS A 416 -35.32 4.55 -14.96
N LEU A 417 -34.55 3.46 -14.99
CA LEU A 417 -35.09 2.11 -15.03
C LEU A 417 -35.66 1.77 -13.66
N VAL A 418 -36.92 1.33 -13.62
CA VAL A 418 -37.59 0.94 -12.38
C VAL A 418 -38.40 -0.34 -12.54
N ASP A 419 -38.52 -1.07 -11.44
CA ASP A 419 -39.40 -2.25 -11.32
C ASP A 419 -40.85 -1.83 -11.03
N ALA A 420 -41.76 -2.81 -10.87
CA ALA A 420 -43.18 -2.55 -10.62
C ALA A 420 -43.42 -1.79 -9.30
N ASP A 421 -42.49 -1.90 -8.35
CA ASP A 421 -42.50 -1.23 -7.05
C ASP A 421 -41.80 0.14 -7.10
N LEU A 422 -41.38 0.61 -8.28
CA LEU A 422 -40.67 1.86 -8.53
C LEU A 422 -39.24 1.92 -7.95
N ASN A 423 -38.64 0.78 -7.61
CA ASN A 423 -37.23 0.71 -7.21
C ASN A 423 -36.32 0.81 -8.43
N SER A 424 -35.19 1.49 -8.30
CA SER A 424 -34.20 1.61 -9.37
C SER A 424 -33.60 0.26 -9.74
N ILE A 425 -33.53 -0.05 -11.04
CA ILE A 425 -32.91 -1.27 -11.58
C ILE A 425 -31.53 -0.93 -12.16
N ALA A 426 -30.53 -1.76 -11.86
CA ALA A 426 -29.23 -1.74 -12.53
C ALA A 426 -29.18 -2.89 -13.56
N VAL A 427 -28.68 -2.59 -14.76
CA VAL A 427 -28.62 -3.52 -15.90
C VAL A 427 -27.32 -3.32 -16.67
N ASP A 428 -26.86 -4.36 -17.34
CA ASP A 428 -25.79 -4.26 -18.35
C ASP A 428 -26.38 -4.09 -19.75
N TYR A 429 -25.69 -3.34 -20.62
CA TYR A 429 -26.14 -3.10 -21.99
C TYR A 429 -25.26 -3.83 -22.99
N VAL A 430 -25.87 -4.75 -23.74
CA VAL A 430 -25.16 -5.55 -24.74
C VAL A 430 -25.45 -5.00 -26.14
N SER A 431 -24.44 -4.36 -26.75
CA SER A 431 -24.51 -3.86 -28.12
C SER A 431 -24.31 -4.97 -29.16
N SER A 432 -24.86 -4.78 -30.37
CA SER A 432 -24.70 -5.71 -31.49
C SER A 432 -23.88 -5.13 -32.62
N VAL A 433 -23.21 -6.02 -33.36
CA VAL A 433 -22.63 -5.72 -34.67
C VAL A 433 -23.55 -6.25 -35.75
N ILE A 434 -23.95 -5.36 -36.66
CA ILE A 434 -24.81 -5.63 -37.80
C ILE A 434 -23.92 -5.74 -39.04
N THR A 435 -23.96 -6.88 -39.73
CA THR A 435 -23.17 -7.09 -40.95
C THR A 435 -24.07 -7.16 -42.18
N LEU A 436 -23.91 -6.18 -43.08
CA LEU A 436 -24.65 -6.06 -44.33
C LEU A 436 -23.82 -6.62 -45.50
N LYS A 437 -24.35 -7.58 -46.26
CA LYS A 437 -23.65 -8.26 -47.39
C LYS A 437 -24.46 -8.15 -48.69
N HIS A 438 -23.80 -8.11 -49.86
CA HIS A 438 -24.42 -8.11 -51.21
C HIS A 438 -23.83 -9.14 -52.18
N ASP A 439 -24.61 -9.48 -53.23
CA ASP A 439 -24.24 -10.36 -54.37
C ASP A 439 -24.08 -9.52 -55.66
N ALA A 440 -22.83 -9.16 -56.03
CA ALA A 440 -22.53 -8.17 -57.07
C ALA A 440 -22.49 -8.72 -58.52
N ILE A 441 -22.97 -7.91 -59.48
CA ILE A 441 -22.97 -8.11 -60.95
C ILE A 441 -22.29 -6.89 -61.62
N LEU A 442 -21.27 -7.10 -62.46
CA LEU A 442 -20.45 -6.05 -63.08
C LEU A 442 -20.95 -5.63 -64.48
N HIS A 443 -20.89 -4.33 -64.78
CA HIS A 443 -21.22 -3.67 -66.06
C HIS A 443 -20.05 -2.80 -66.56
N GLU A 444 -19.79 -2.77 -67.88
CA GLU A 444 -18.68 -2.00 -68.48
C GLU A 444 -19.01 -0.49 -68.70
N GLY A 445 -17.98 0.35 -68.73
CA GLY A 445 -18.10 1.83 -68.82
C GLY A 445 -18.15 2.41 -70.24
N LYS A 446 -18.54 3.69 -70.36
CA LYS A 446 -18.67 4.47 -71.61
C LYS A 446 -18.07 5.88 -71.44
N GLU A 447 -17.24 6.35 -72.39
CA GLU A 447 -16.63 7.69 -72.33
C GLU A 447 -17.61 8.85 -72.68
N PRO A 448 -17.45 10.07 -72.08
CA PRO A 448 -18.28 11.24 -72.37
C PRO A 448 -17.84 12.03 -73.63
N THR A 449 -18.73 12.84 -74.21
CA THR A 449 -18.42 13.79 -75.31
C THR A 449 -18.75 15.24 -74.92
N CYS A 450 -18.55 16.23 -75.80
CA CYS A 450 -18.85 17.65 -75.50
C CYS A 450 -20.32 17.90 -75.12
N THR A 451 -21.26 17.04 -75.54
CA THR A 451 -22.70 17.19 -75.29
C THR A 451 -23.35 15.98 -74.61
N ASP A 452 -22.79 14.78 -74.73
CA ASP A 452 -23.35 13.56 -74.14
C ASP A 452 -22.59 13.09 -72.90
N ILE A 453 -23.32 12.55 -71.93
CA ILE A 453 -22.78 11.92 -70.74
C ILE A 453 -22.12 10.56 -71.05
N GLY A 454 -21.04 10.25 -70.34
CA GLY A 454 -20.45 8.93 -70.19
C GLY A 454 -20.81 8.29 -68.85
N TRP A 455 -20.24 7.14 -68.51
CA TRP A 455 -20.31 6.50 -67.19
C TRP A 455 -19.15 5.54 -66.96
N TYR A 456 -18.75 5.35 -65.70
CA TYR A 456 -17.73 4.36 -65.36
C TYR A 456 -18.28 2.92 -65.41
N ALA A 457 -17.39 1.93 -65.50
CA ALA A 457 -17.78 0.54 -65.22
C ALA A 457 -18.32 0.45 -63.79
N TYR A 458 -19.42 -0.27 -63.58
CA TYR A 458 -20.16 -0.24 -62.33
C TYR A 458 -20.77 -1.60 -61.96
N GLU A 459 -21.07 -1.79 -60.69
CA GLU A 459 -21.62 -3.03 -60.13
C GLU A 459 -23.07 -2.80 -59.69
N THR A 460 -23.89 -3.85 -59.77
CA THR A 460 -25.28 -3.87 -59.28
C THR A 460 -25.53 -5.13 -58.45
N CYS A 461 -26.40 -5.09 -57.45
CA CYS A 461 -26.77 -6.27 -56.67
C CYS A 461 -28.04 -6.93 -57.22
N SER A 462 -28.07 -8.27 -57.25
CA SER A 462 -29.23 -9.04 -57.74
C SER A 462 -30.43 -9.09 -56.77
N ARG A 463 -30.25 -8.66 -55.52
CA ARG A 463 -31.22 -8.82 -54.42
C ARG A 463 -31.59 -7.52 -53.70
N CYS A 464 -30.99 -6.39 -54.09
CA CYS A 464 -31.31 -5.07 -53.56
C CYS A 464 -30.93 -3.98 -54.59
N ASP A 465 -31.32 -2.73 -54.34
CA ASP A 465 -31.10 -1.60 -55.26
C ASP A 465 -29.66 -1.06 -55.26
N TYR A 466 -28.70 -1.81 -54.72
CA TYR A 466 -27.30 -1.38 -54.67
C TYR A 466 -26.72 -1.29 -56.08
N THR A 467 -26.20 -0.12 -56.43
CA THR A 467 -25.47 0.15 -57.67
C THR A 467 -24.30 1.10 -57.42
N THR A 468 -23.15 0.87 -58.08
CA THR A 468 -22.02 1.83 -58.11
C THR A 468 -22.06 2.71 -59.35
N TYR A 469 -23.20 2.73 -60.07
CA TYR A 469 -23.38 3.52 -61.29
C TYR A 469 -23.04 4.99 -61.05
N LYS A 470 -22.10 5.50 -61.84
CA LYS A 470 -21.71 6.90 -61.80
C LYS A 470 -21.54 7.42 -63.21
N GLU A 471 -22.37 8.41 -63.52
CA GLU A 471 -22.31 9.15 -64.77
C GLU A 471 -21.08 10.07 -64.79
N ILE A 472 -20.53 10.24 -65.99
CA ILE A 472 -19.51 11.21 -66.32
C ILE A 472 -20.21 12.31 -67.10
N ALA A 473 -20.23 13.52 -66.56
CA ALA A 473 -20.87 14.67 -67.21
C ALA A 473 -20.27 14.93 -68.61
N PRO A 474 -21.01 15.58 -69.53
CA PRO A 474 -20.47 15.93 -70.83
C PRO A 474 -19.28 16.89 -70.64
N LEU A 475 -18.28 16.79 -71.52
CA LEU A 475 -17.04 17.56 -71.43
C LEU A 475 -17.24 19.08 -71.57
N GLY A 476 -18.39 19.56 -72.06
CA GLY A 476 -18.72 20.98 -72.21
C GLY A 476 -17.83 21.73 -73.22
N HIS A 477 -18.14 23.01 -73.48
CA HIS A 477 -17.31 23.85 -74.35
C HIS A 477 -16.02 24.28 -73.61
N ARG A 478 -14.87 24.11 -74.26
CA ARG A 478 -13.53 24.25 -73.67
C ARG A 478 -12.57 25.00 -74.61
N ILE A 479 -11.52 25.60 -74.07
CA ILE A 479 -10.48 26.35 -74.83
C ILE A 479 -9.15 25.60 -74.65
N LYS A 480 -8.43 25.33 -75.75
CA LYS A 480 -7.14 24.64 -75.73
C LYS A 480 -6.06 25.59 -75.22
N ILE A 481 -5.25 25.12 -74.29
CA ILE A 481 -3.99 25.77 -73.94
C ILE A 481 -2.94 25.21 -74.90
N ASN A 482 -2.59 25.99 -75.91
CA ASN A 482 -1.44 25.65 -76.75
C ASN A 482 -0.16 25.92 -75.94
N GLN A 483 0.62 24.85 -75.77
CA GLN A 483 2.07 24.83 -75.58
C GLN A 483 2.63 25.64 -74.39
N ILE A 484 2.95 24.93 -73.30
CA ILE A 484 3.90 25.42 -72.30
C ILE A 484 5.31 25.16 -72.84
N ASP A 485 6.11 26.21 -72.95
CA ASP A 485 7.53 26.06 -73.27
C ASP A 485 8.29 25.62 -72.02
N LEU A 486 8.84 24.40 -72.08
CA LEU A 486 9.65 23.78 -71.05
C LEU A 486 11.11 23.92 -71.45
N ILE A 487 11.89 24.68 -70.67
CA ILE A 487 13.32 24.87 -70.90
C ILE A 487 14.08 24.23 -69.75
N ASN A 488 14.84 23.18 -70.07
CA ASN A 488 15.74 22.50 -69.15
C ASN A 488 17.17 22.99 -69.41
N ASP A 489 17.94 23.24 -68.35
CA ASP A 489 19.34 23.68 -68.49
C ASP A 489 20.17 22.61 -69.23
N ALA A 490 20.90 23.02 -70.28
CA ALA A 490 21.68 22.11 -71.11
C ALA A 490 22.93 21.54 -70.40
N ASN A 491 23.45 22.23 -69.37
CA ASN A 491 24.68 21.84 -68.69
C ASN A 491 24.42 20.87 -67.53
N TYR A 492 23.30 21.02 -66.83
CA TYR A 492 22.90 20.14 -65.72
C TYR A 492 21.39 19.87 -65.75
N PRO A 493 20.89 19.13 -66.75
CA PRO A 493 19.45 18.94 -66.94
C PRO A 493 18.81 18.10 -65.84
N PHE A 494 17.50 18.30 -65.62
CA PHE A 494 16.65 17.26 -65.03
C PHE A 494 16.36 16.18 -66.07
N ASP A 495 16.72 14.93 -65.80
CA ASP A 495 16.46 13.80 -66.68
C ASP A 495 14.99 13.37 -66.57
N PHE A 496 14.34 13.10 -67.70
CA PHE A 496 12.93 12.70 -67.75
C PHE A 496 12.77 11.20 -67.98
N ALA A 497 12.12 10.50 -67.05
CA ALA A 497 11.78 9.08 -67.14
C ALA A 497 10.45 8.78 -66.42
N ASP A 498 9.61 7.92 -67.01
CA ASP A 498 8.32 7.47 -66.45
C ASP A 498 7.40 8.59 -65.93
N GLY A 499 7.40 9.74 -66.62
CA GLY A 499 6.56 10.90 -66.26
C GLY A 499 7.13 11.78 -65.15
N ILE A 500 8.38 11.55 -64.72
CA ILE A 500 9.05 12.25 -63.63
C ILE A 500 10.36 12.87 -64.15
N TYR A 501 10.61 14.12 -63.76
CA TYR A 501 11.85 14.84 -63.97
C TYR A 501 12.72 14.69 -62.72
N SER A 502 13.92 14.14 -62.85
CA SER A 502 14.84 13.88 -61.73
C SER A 502 16.23 14.45 -62.02
N SER A 503 16.84 15.11 -61.05
CA SER A 503 18.25 15.51 -61.12
C SER A 503 19.04 14.84 -60.01
N THR A 504 20.12 14.17 -60.39
CA THR A 504 21.08 13.53 -59.47
C THR A 504 22.43 14.21 -59.59
N ASN A 505 22.45 15.55 -59.56
CA ASN A 505 23.60 16.35 -59.95
C ASN A 505 24.88 15.90 -59.21
N LYS A 506 25.90 15.46 -59.95
CA LYS A 506 27.08 14.75 -59.41
C LYS A 506 28.25 15.65 -59.07
N ASP A 507 28.25 16.89 -59.56
CA ASP A 507 29.35 17.83 -59.40
C ASP A 507 29.07 18.83 -58.27
N HIS A 508 30.07 19.13 -57.44
CA HIS A 508 29.94 20.06 -56.32
C HIS A 508 29.72 21.48 -56.88
N SER A 509 28.76 22.25 -56.33
CA SER A 509 28.43 23.65 -56.71
C SER A 509 27.70 23.92 -58.04
N SER A 510 27.02 22.92 -58.62
CA SER A 510 26.17 23.05 -59.81
C SER A 510 24.68 23.25 -59.47
N ILE A 511 23.92 23.84 -60.41
CA ILE A 511 22.48 24.07 -60.28
C ILE A 511 21.79 23.50 -61.52
N SER A 512 20.82 22.60 -61.31
CA SER A 512 19.88 22.16 -62.34
C SER A 512 18.69 23.10 -62.35
N VAL A 513 18.28 23.62 -63.50
CA VAL A 513 17.15 24.55 -63.62
C VAL A 513 16.18 24.06 -64.68
N PHE A 514 14.90 24.04 -64.32
CA PHE A 514 13.78 23.75 -65.20
C PHE A 514 12.79 24.91 -65.17
N THR A 515 12.53 25.50 -66.32
CA THR A 515 11.70 26.70 -66.45
C THR A 515 10.44 26.41 -67.24
N ILE A 516 9.31 26.89 -66.73
CA ILE A 516 7.96 26.79 -67.29
C ILE A 516 7.49 28.22 -67.55
N THR A 517 7.17 28.55 -68.79
CA THR A 517 6.54 29.85 -69.13
C THR A 517 5.10 29.62 -69.58
N THR A 518 4.16 30.39 -69.03
CA THR A 518 2.74 30.28 -69.39
C THR A 518 2.37 31.32 -70.44
N GLU A 519 1.63 30.93 -71.48
CA GLU A 519 1.10 31.91 -72.46
C GLU A 519 -0.27 32.47 -72.08
N LYS A 520 -1.00 31.78 -71.20
CA LYS A 520 -2.37 32.11 -70.76
C LYS A 520 -2.51 31.87 -69.26
N ASP A 521 -3.56 32.45 -68.68
CA ASP A 521 -3.94 32.19 -67.29
C ASP A 521 -4.27 30.71 -67.10
N CYS A 522 -3.56 30.03 -66.22
CA CYS A 522 -3.74 28.61 -65.92
C CYS A 522 -3.39 28.29 -64.47
N GLN A 523 -3.66 27.05 -64.05
CA GLN A 523 -3.23 26.53 -62.77
C GLN A 523 -2.34 25.31 -63.03
N ILE A 524 -1.21 25.21 -62.33
CA ILE A 524 -0.32 24.05 -62.41
C ILE A 524 -0.15 23.41 -61.04
N THR A 525 -0.13 22.08 -60.97
CA THR A 525 0.26 21.35 -59.75
C THR A 525 1.58 20.65 -59.97
N ILE A 526 2.53 20.90 -59.08
CA ILE A 526 3.88 20.34 -59.09
C ILE A 526 3.97 19.36 -57.92
N HIS A 527 4.12 18.08 -58.22
CA HIS A 527 4.46 17.08 -57.22
C HIS A 527 5.96 16.94 -57.16
N TYR A 528 6.56 16.91 -55.97
CA TYR A 528 8.01 16.86 -55.81
C TYR A 528 8.44 15.97 -54.63
N THR A 529 9.67 15.51 -54.67
CA THR A 529 10.37 14.78 -53.62
C THR A 529 11.85 15.15 -53.62
N VAL A 530 12.47 15.16 -52.45
CA VAL A 530 13.90 15.49 -52.26
C VAL A 530 14.48 14.45 -51.31
N SER A 531 15.69 13.98 -51.61
CA SER A 531 16.52 13.18 -50.71
C SER A 531 17.91 13.82 -50.66
N SER A 532 18.10 14.66 -49.65
CA SER A 532 19.36 15.36 -49.34
C SER A 532 19.56 15.52 -47.82
N GLU A 533 20.67 16.11 -47.38
CA GLU A 533 20.82 16.52 -45.98
C GLU A 533 19.91 17.70 -45.64
N THR A 534 19.42 17.73 -44.41
CA THR A 534 18.64 18.87 -43.93
C THR A 534 19.44 20.17 -44.02
N ASN A 535 18.87 21.18 -44.69
CA ASN A 535 19.44 22.51 -44.98
C ASN A 535 20.51 22.58 -46.07
N TYR A 536 20.87 21.46 -46.69
CA TYR A 536 21.81 21.40 -47.81
C TYR A 536 21.11 20.81 -49.04
N ASP A 537 21.72 20.94 -50.22
CA ASP A 537 21.19 20.50 -51.52
C ASP A 537 19.68 20.72 -51.70
N LYS A 538 19.31 21.95 -52.08
CA LYS A 538 17.92 22.44 -52.02
C LYS A 538 17.22 22.38 -53.37
N LEU A 539 15.97 21.88 -53.36
CA LEU A 539 14.99 22.10 -54.43
C LEU A 539 14.25 23.41 -54.13
N ILE A 540 14.21 24.33 -55.09
CA ILE A 540 13.61 25.66 -54.97
C ILE A 540 12.57 25.81 -56.06
N ILE A 541 11.35 26.19 -55.68
CA ILE A 541 10.27 26.55 -56.62
C ILE A 541 10.07 28.06 -56.52
N ALA A 542 10.22 28.76 -57.64
CA ALA A 542 10.08 30.20 -57.73
C ALA A 542 9.10 30.62 -58.82
N LYS A 543 8.38 31.72 -58.61
CA LYS A 543 7.49 32.34 -59.59
C LYS A 543 7.94 33.77 -59.86
N ASN A 544 8.18 34.12 -61.12
CA ASN A 544 8.69 35.42 -61.56
C ASN A 544 9.94 35.85 -60.76
N ASN A 545 10.86 34.90 -60.55
CA ASN A 545 12.08 35.04 -59.73
C ASN A 545 11.89 35.28 -58.23
N ASN A 546 10.65 35.23 -57.71
CA ASN A 546 10.41 35.20 -56.28
C ASN A 546 10.30 33.75 -55.81
N GLU A 547 11.17 33.36 -54.87
CA GLU A 547 11.11 32.04 -54.23
C GLU A 547 9.76 31.89 -53.52
N ILE A 548 9.01 30.85 -53.89
CA ILE A 548 7.77 30.47 -53.23
C ILE A 548 8.09 29.60 -52.03
N ASP A 549 8.93 28.59 -52.25
CA ASP A 549 9.37 27.65 -51.22
C ASP A 549 10.71 27.00 -51.60
N SER A 550 11.43 26.52 -50.58
CA SER A 550 12.62 25.67 -50.74
C SER A 550 12.63 24.48 -49.80
N TYR A 551 13.06 23.33 -50.32
CA TYR A 551 12.99 22.03 -49.67
C TYR A 551 14.36 21.33 -49.65
N SER A 552 14.71 20.70 -48.52
CA SER A 552 15.93 19.89 -48.29
C SER A 552 15.65 18.83 -47.25
N GLY A 553 16.47 17.78 -47.17
CA GLY A 553 16.21 16.63 -46.30
C GLY A 553 15.58 15.46 -47.06
N GLU A 554 15.04 14.50 -46.30
CA GLU A 554 14.23 13.38 -46.82
C GLU A 554 12.74 13.79 -46.87
N VAL A 555 12.32 14.33 -48.01
CA VAL A 555 10.95 14.77 -48.28
C VAL A 555 10.25 13.72 -49.15
N ALA A 556 9.33 12.96 -48.54
CA ALA A 556 8.41 12.09 -49.27
C ALA A 556 7.55 12.91 -50.26
N TRP A 557 7.02 12.26 -51.32
CA TRP A 557 6.24 12.92 -52.36
C TRP A 557 5.16 13.87 -51.79
N ALA A 558 5.35 15.15 -52.05
CA ALA A 558 4.46 16.25 -51.70
C ALA A 558 3.99 16.98 -52.96
N GLN A 559 3.07 17.95 -52.82
CA GLN A 559 2.57 18.74 -53.95
C GLN A 559 2.40 20.22 -53.58
N THR A 560 2.52 21.09 -54.58
CA THR A 560 2.13 22.49 -54.50
C THR A 560 1.37 22.90 -55.76
N THR A 561 0.35 23.75 -55.61
CA THR A 561 -0.50 24.23 -56.71
C THR A 561 -0.33 25.72 -56.87
N LEU A 562 -0.06 26.18 -58.09
CA LEU A 562 0.19 27.58 -58.41
C LEU A 562 -0.81 28.10 -59.44
N ASP A 563 -1.46 29.22 -59.11
CA ASP A 563 -2.23 30.01 -60.06
C ASP A 563 -1.29 30.93 -60.85
N LEU A 564 -1.26 30.74 -62.17
CA LEU A 564 -0.38 31.45 -63.09
C LEU A 564 -1.19 32.34 -64.04
N LYS A 565 -0.67 33.53 -64.29
CA LYS A 565 -1.14 34.47 -65.31
C LYS A 565 -0.37 34.26 -66.61
N ALA A 566 -0.90 34.78 -67.71
CA ALA A 566 -0.15 34.85 -68.95
C ALA A 566 1.21 35.56 -68.75
N ASN A 567 2.28 34.95 -69.27
CA ASN A 567 3.71 35.30 -69.15
C ASN A 567 4.32 35.14 -67.75
N ASP A 568 3.65 34.47 -66.81
CA ASP A 568 4.32 34.06 -65.58
C ASP A 568 5.38 33.00 -65.89
N ILE A 569 6.53 33.11 -65.22
CA ILE A 569 7.65 32.19 -65.33
C ILE A 569 7.77 31.44 -64.00
N VAL A 570 7.62 30.13 -64.04
CA VAL A 570 7.89 29.24 -62.91
C VAL A 570 9.22 28.54 -63.12
N THR A 571 10.11 28.66 -62.15
CA THR A 571 11.44 28.07 -62.16
C THR A 571 11.56 27.06 -61.04
N ILE A 572 11.86 25.82 -61.39
CA ILE A 572 12.18 24.73 -60.47
C ILE A 572 13.69 24.51 -60.56
N SER A 573 14.41 24.68 -59.47
CA SER A 573 15.87 24.53 -59.47
C SER A 573 16.36 23.66 -58.33
N TYR A 574 17.33 22.80 -58.61
CA TYR A 574 18.01 21.99 -57.60
C TYR A 574 19.49 22.39 -57.53
N LYS A 575 19.91 22.91 -56.38
CA LYS A 575 21.25 23.44 -56.17
C LYS A 575 22.04 22.55 -55.23
N LYS A 576 23.14 21.99 -55.73
CA LYS A 576 24.09 21.20 -54.93
C LYS A 576 25.18 22.07 -54.33
N ASP A 577 25.55 21.85 -53.08
CA ASP A 577 26.68 22.50 -52.43
C ASP A 577 27.94 21.60 -52.39
N SER A 578 29.01 22.04 -51.74
CA SER A 578 30.31 21.35 -51.75
C SER A 578 30.56 20.41 -50.55
N SER A 579 29.53 20.12 -49.75
CA SER A 579 29.59 19.32 -48.52
C SER A 579 29.68 17.79 -48.77
N VAL A 580 29.97 17.00 -47.73
CA VAL A 580 30.17 15.54 -47.82
C VAL A 580 28.84 14.79 -47.66
N SER A 581 28.51 13.89 -48.60
CA SER A 581 27.19 13.27 -48.82
C SER A 581 26.60 12.43 -47.65
N LYS A 582 25.32 12.67 -47.36
CA LYS A 582 24.37 11.93 -46.52
C LYS A 582 22.96 12.03 -47.15
N GLY A 583 22.64 11.07 -48.01
CA GLY A 583 21.36 11.03 -48.74
C GLY A 583 21.60 10.51 -50.17
N ALA A 584 20.58 10.55 -51.03
CA ALA A 584 20.77 10.22 -52.45
C ALA A 584 21.28 11.42 -53.28
N ASP A 585 21.30 12.63 -52.71
CA ASP A 585 21.57 13.92 -53.34
C ASP A 585 20.71 14.10 -54.60
N THR A 586 19.41 13.81 -54.47
CA THR A 586 18.47 13.85 -55.61
C THR A 586 17.24 14.69 -55.31
N ALA A 587 16.76 15.37 -56.33
CA ALA A 587 15.42 15.95 -56.33
C ALA A 587 14.67 15.52 -57.59
N SER A 588 13.39 15.17 -57.41
CA SER A 588 12.52 14.76 -58.50
C SER A 588 11.17 15.46 -58.42
N PHE A 589 10.56 15.73 -59.56
CA PHE A 589 9.22 16.29 -59.64
C PHE A 589 8.45 15.78 -60.85
N LYS A 590 7.11 15.81 -60.77
CA LYS A 590 6.21 15.62 -61.91
C LYS A 590 5.16 16.72 -61.94
N LEU A 591 4.65 17.01 -63.13
CA LEU A 591 3.60 18.00 -63.33
C LEU A 591 2.28 17.27 -63.51
N GLU A 592 1.29 17.58 -62.67
CA GLU A 592 -0.03 16.95 -62.69
C GLU A 592 -1.09 18.01 -63.03
N TYR A 593 -1.52 17.98 -64.30
CA TYR A 593 -2.63 18.74 -64.92
C TYR A 593 -2.55 20.28 -64.94
N ILE A 594 -2.74 20.83 -66.14
CA ILE A 594 -3.06 22.23 -66.42
C ILE A 594 -4.58 22.26 -66.66
N THR A 595 -5.37 22.78 -65.73
CA THR A 595 -6.84 22.76 -65.90
C THR A 595 -7.33 23.88 -66.82
N GLU A 596 -8.04 23.52 -67.90
CA GLU A 596 -8.78 24.43 -68.78
C GLU A 596 -9.96 25.05 -68.02
N LYS A 597 -10.11 26.39 -68.05
CA LYS A 597 -11.38 27.01 -67.61
C LYS A 597 -12.47 26.77 -68.66
N PRO A 598 -13.72 26.42 -68.27
CA PRO A 598 -14.85 26.35 -69.20
C PRO A 598 -15.01 27.67 -69.95
N ALA A 599 -15.24 27.62 -71.28
CA ALA A 599 -15.37 28.83 -72.10
C ALA A 599 -16.52 29.74 -71.63
N GLU A 600 -17.52 29.18 -70.95
CA GLU A 600 -18.70 29.86 -70.42
C GLU A 600 -18.41 30.68 -69.14
N GLU A 601 -17.31 30.40 -68.42
CA GLU A 601 -16.91 31.12 -67.21
C GLU A 601 -16.01 32.32 -67.48
N ILE A 602 -15.51 32.46 -68.71
CA ILE A 602 -14.68 33.61 -69.10
C ILE A 602 -15.62 34.77 -69.44
N GLU A 603 -15.46 35.88 -68.72
CA GLU A 603 -16.20 37.10 -69.01
C GLU A 603 -15.54 37.85 -70.19
N PRO A 604 -16.32 38.26 -71.20
CA PRO A 604 -15.78 39.05 -72.31
C PRO A 604 -15.25 40.39 -71.78
N THR A 605 -14.11 40.82 -72.28
CA THR A 605 -13.53 42.10 -71.84
C THR A 605 -14.23 43.27 -72.54
N CYS A 606 -13.97 44.50 -72.09
CA CYS A 606 -14.48 45.70 -72.76
C CYS A 606 -14.14 45.77 -74.26
N THR A 607 -13.18 44.96 -74.76
CA THR A 607 -12.67 45.03 -76.14
C THR A 607 -12.56 43.68 -76.91
N LYS A 608 -12.82 42.49 -76.31
CA LYS A 608 -12.69 41.16 -77.00
C LYS A 608 -13.77 40.11 -76.64
N ASP A 609 -14.10 39.24 -77.62
CA ASP A 609 -15.06 38.11 -77.53
C ASP A 609 -14.42 36.79 -76.99
N VAL A 610 -15.23 35.79 -76.63
CA VAL A 610 -14.82 34.47 -76.10
C VAL A 610 -15.33 33.32 -77.01
N VAL A 611 -14.45 32.40 -77.42
CA VAL A 611 -14.72 31.29 -78.39
C VAL A 611 -14.20 29.95 -77.85
N CYS A 612 -14.92 28.84 -78.08
CA CYS A 612 -14.54 27.47 -77.72
C CYS A 612 -13.58 26.85 -78.77
N ASP A 613 -12.45 26.27 -78.37
CA ASP A 613 -11.42 25.75 -79.30
C ASP A 613 -11.66 24.30 -79.76
N TYR A 614 -12.49 23.53 -79.07
CA TYR A 614 -12.75 22.12 -79.42
C TYR A 614 -13.85 21.97 -80.49
N CYS A 615 -14.83 22.88 -80.50
CA CYS A 615 -15.91 22.91 -81.49
C CYS A 615 -16.05 24.26 -82.23
N ASN A 616 -15.13 25.20 -82.01
CA ASN A 616 -14.99 26.48 -82.73
C ASN A 616 -16.22 27.42 -82.67
N THR A 617 -17.06 27.30 -81.64
CA THR A 617 -18.29 28.08 -81.49
C THR A 617 -18.06 29.30 -80.59
N ILE A 618 -18.58 30.48 -80.97
CA ILE A 618 -18.51 31.71 -80.15
C ILE A 618 -19.43 31.54 -78.93
N VAL A 619 -18.90 31.79 -77.73
CA VAL A 619 -19.61 31.60 -76.46
C VAL A 619 -20.12 32.93 -75.88
N LYS A 620 -19.36 34.05 -76.00
CA LYS A 620 -19.77 35.41 -75.52
C LYS A 620 -19.12 36.58 -76.33
N GLU A 621 -19.75 37.76 -76.41
CA GLU A 621 -19.28 38.97 -77.15
C GLU A 621 -18.81 40.15 -76.23
N LYS A 622 -17.98 41.10 -76.71
CA LYS A 622 -17.29 42.22 -75.97
C LYS A 622 -18.17 43.37 -75.39
N LEU A 623 -17.72 44.04 -74.30
CA LEU A 623 -18.59 44.86 -73.39
C LEU A 623 -18.48 46.43 -73.27
N GLY A 624 -17.42 47.15 -73.69
CA GLY A 624 -17.28 48.64 -73.53
C GLY A 624 -17.06 49.22 -72.10
N HIS A 625 -16.69 50.52 -71.93
CA HIS A 625 -16.37 51.19 -70.64
C HIS A 625 -17.54 51.96 -69.97
N ASN A 626 -17.58 52.03 -68.63
CA ASN A 626 -18.68 52.60 -67.81
C ASN A 626 -18.19 53.40 -66.58
N SER A 627 -18.23 54.75 -66.63
CA SER A 627 -17.61 55.68 -65.65
C SER A 627 -18.49 56.03 -64.43
N ILE A 628 -17.88 56.19 -63.24
CA ILE A 628 -18.49 56.47 -61.90
C ILE A 628 -17.66 57.49 -61.09
N HIS A 629 -18.33 58.49 -60.49
CA HIS A 629 -17.77 59.56 -59.65
C HIS A 629 -17.82 59.28 -58.13
N HIS A 630 -16.84 59.77 -57.35
CA HIS A 630 -16.74 59.64 -55.88
C HIS A 630 -16.35 60.96 -55.17
N ASP A 631 -16.97 61.25 -54.02
CA ASP A 631 -16.70 62.46 -53.18
C ASP A 631 -15.51 62.30 -52.19
N GLY A 632 -14.97 63.39 -51.64
CA GLY A 632 -13.78 63.40 -50.77
C GLY A 632 -14.03 63.35 -49.24
N GLN A 633 -13.02 62.92 -48.44
CA GLN A 633 -13.10 62.62 -46.99
C GLN A 633 -12.00 63.33 -46.14
N LYS A 634 -12.31 63.68 -44.87
CA LYS A 634 -11.37 64.35 -43.93
C LYS A 634 -10.62 63.35 -43.01
N ALA A 635 -9.39 63.69 -42.59
CA ALA A 635 -8.49 62.83 -41.79
C ALA A 635 -8.71 62.91 -40.25
N THR A 636 -8.36 61.85 -39.51
CA THR A 636 -8.48 61.68 -38.04
C THR A 636 -7.12 61.37 -37.37
N CYS A 637 -7.07 61.08 -36.05
CA CYS A 637 -5.80 60.82 -35.32
C CYS A 637 -5.04 59.57 -35.82
N LEU A 638 -5.73 58.60 -36.41
CA LEU A 638 -5.15 57.36 -36.94
C LEU A 638 -5.31 57.21 -38.47
N GLU A 639 -6.35 57.82 -39.06
CA GLU A 639 -6.69 57.59 -40.48
C GLU A 639 -6.49 58.84 -41.36
N LYS A 640 -6.07 58.58 -42.60
CA LYS A 640 -5.85 59.57 -43.66
C LYS A 640 -7.18 59.98 -44.35
N GLY A 641 -7.22 61.11 -45.05
CA GLY A 641 -8.38 61.58 -45.84
C GLY A 641 -8.04 61.76 -47.34
N TRP A 642 -8.98 62.14 -48.22
CA TRP A 642 -8.73 62.29 -49.68
C TRP A 642 -9.69 63.27 -50.41
N ASN A 643 -9.36 63.63 -51.66
CA ASN A 643 -10.21 64.47 -52.53
C ASN A 643 -11.17 63.63 -53.41
N ALA A 644 -12.19 64.26 -54.01
CA ALA A 644 -13.14 63.61 -54.94
C ALA A 644 -12.48 63.21 -56.29
N TYR A 645 -12.90 62.09 -56.91
CA TYR A 645 -12.29 61.48 -58.11
C TYR A 645 -13.23 60.58 -58.96
N GLU A 646 -12.82 60.19 -60.16
CA GLU A 646 -13.58 59.37 -61.13
C GLU A 646 -12.96 57.99 -61.35
N THR A 647 -13.77 56.98 -61.65
CA THR A 647 -13.35 55.59 -61.93
C THR A 647 -14.17 54.93 -63.03
N CYS A 648 -13.65 53.93 -63.75
CA CYS A 648 -14.48 53.02 -64.55
C CYS A 648 -14.86 51.81 -63.69
N SER A 649 -16.15 51.49 -63.62
CA SER A 649 -16.66 50.36 -62.81
C SER A 649 -16.22 48.96 -63.27
N ARG A 650 -15.63 48.84 -64.46
CA ARG A 650 -15.33 47.55 -65.11
C ARG A 650 -13.86 47.38 -65.51
N CYS A 651 -13.02 48.40 -65.30
CA CYS A 651 -11.58 48.33 -65.57
C CYS A 651 -10.84 49.42 -64.77
N ASP A 652 -9.51 49.34 -64.73
CA ASP A 652 -8.66 50.08 -63.77
C ASP A 652 -8.41 51.57 -64.10
N TYR A 653 -9.37 52.23 -64.74
CA TYR A 653 -9.28 53.65 -65.05
C TYR A 653 -9.67 54.48 -63.81
N THR A 654 -8.79 55.35 -63.26
CA THR A 654 -9.05 56.21 -62.07
C THR A 654 -8.26 57.53 -62.02
N THR A 655 -8.73 58.53 -61.24
CA THR A 655 -8.11 59.88 -61.05
C THR A 655 -7.79 60.30 -59.58
N TYR A 656 -7.66 59.37 -58.62
CA TYR A 656 -7.55 59.58 -57.15
C TYR A 656 -6.30 60.32 -56.56
N VAL A 657 -6.45 61.07 -55.43
CA VAL A 657 -5.37 61.76 -54.65
C VAL A 657 -5.66 61.88 -53.11
N GLU A 658 -4.68 61.58 -52.22
CA GLU A 658 -4.81 61.39 -50.73
C GLU A 658 -4.15 62.50 -49.83
N LYS A 659 -4.54 62.61 -48.53
CA LYS A 659 -4.04 63.51 -47.44
C LYS A 659 -3.71 62.77 -46.10
N PRO A 660 -2.66 63.14 -45.34
CA PRO A 660 -2.18 62.40 -44.13
C PRO A 660 -2.96 62.62 -42.81
N ALA A 661 -2.77 61.71 -41.82
CA ALA A 661 -3.45 61.63 -40.50
C ALA A 661 -2.83 62.51 -39.38
N LEU A 662 -3.56 62.72 -38.27
CA LEU A 662 -3.31 63.77 -37.25
C LEU A 662 -2.52 63.38 -35.97
N GLY A 663 -2.35 62.11 -35.60
CA GLY A 663 -1.52 61.63 -34.45
C GLY A 663 -2.11 61.75 -33.02
N HIS A 664 -1.56 61.00 -32.05
CA HIS A 664 -1.98 60.98 -30.61
C HIS A 664 -1.27 62.02 -29.71
N ASN A 665 -1.90 62.42 -28.60
CA ASN A 665 -1.40 63.40 -27.62
C ASN A 665 -1.29 62.80 -26.20
N ILE A 666 -0.09 62.37 -25.83
CA ILE A 666 0.23 61.43 -24.73
C ILE A 666 0.43 62.11 -23.36
N VAL A 667 0.00 61.46 -22.28
CA VAL A 667 0.13 61.82 -20.85
C VAL A 667 0.61 60.59 -20.06
N SER A 668 1.68 60.68 -19.27
CA SER A 668 2.33 59.54 -18.58
C SER A 668 2.05 59.50 -17.06
N HIS A 669 2.04 58.30 -16.46
CA HIS A 669 1.74 58.01 -15.05
C HIS A 669 2.76 57.04 -14.42
N ASP A 670 3.32 57.39 -13.25
CA ASP A 670 4.37 56.62 -12.54
C ASP A 670 3.92 55.24 -12.00
N ALA A 671 4.87 54.30 -11.91
CA ALA A 671 4.68 52.93 -11.44
C ALA A 671 4.44 52.80 -9.91
N LYS A 672 3.76 51.72 -9.49
CA LYS A 672 3.56 51.34 -8.07
C LYS A 672 3.92 49.86 -7.84
N GLU A 673 4.87 49.58 -6.95
CA GLU A 673 5.31 48.21 -6.63
C GLU A 673 4.25 47.40 -5.83
N PRO A 674 4.06 46.09 -6.11
CA PRO A 674 3.16 45.20 -5.35
C PRO A 674 3.74 44.78 -3.99
N THR A 675 2.87 44.51 -3.02
CA THR A 675 3.25 43.98 -1.68
C THR A 675 2.68 42.57 -1.47
N CYS A 676 2.90 41.95 -0.30
CA CYS A 676 2.34 40.61 0.00
C CYS A 676 0.80 40.57 0.03
N LEU A 677 0.13 41.73 0.22
CA LEU A 677 -1.33 41.84 0.32
C LEU A 677 -1.95 42.75 -0.75
N GLU A 678 -1.22 43.73 -1.27
CA GLU A 678 -1.72 44.69 -2.28
C GLU A 678 -1.09 44.48 -3.66
N LYS A 679 -1.90 44.67 -4.71
CA LYS A 679 -1.45 44.68 -6.12
C LYS A 679 -0.67 45.96 -6.47
N GLY A 680 0.18 45.88 -7.48
CA GLY A 680 0.95 47.00 -8.06
C GLY A 680 0.65 47.21 -9.54
N TRP A 681 1.33 48.14 -10.21
CA TRP A 681 1.25 48.39 -11.67
C TRP A 681 2.51 49.06 -12.20
N GLU A 682 2.75 48.93 -13.51
CA GLU A 682 3.88 49.58 -14.20
C GLU A 682 3.56 51.04 -14.59
N GLU A 683 4.58 51.79 -15.00
CA GLU A 683 4.40 53.13 -15.57
C GLU A 683 3.59 53.02 -16.87
N TYR A 684 2.59 53.87 -17.06
CA TYR A 684 1.69 53.77 -18.22
C TYR A 684 1.29 55.14 -18.77
N GLU A 685 0.89 55.14 -20.04
CA GLU A 685 0.58 56.35 -20.80
C GLU A 685 -0.85 56.34 -21.31
N THR A 686 -1.48 57.52 -21.39
CA THR A 686 -2.84 57.71 -21.91
C THR A 686 -2.91 58.87 -22.91
N CYS A 687 -3.85 58.82 -23.87
CA CYS A 687 -4.04 59.91 -24.83
C CYS A 687 -5.21 60.83 -24.43
N SER A 688 -5.00 62.14 -24.45
CA SER A 688 -6.04 63.12 -24.09
C SER A 688 -7.14 63.35 -25.15
N ARG A 689 -7.03 62.73 -26.34
CA ARG A 689 -7.93 62.95 -27.49
C ARG A 689 -8.72 61.71 -27.93
N CYS A 690 -8.40 60.54 -27.36
CA CYS A 690 -9.04 59.26 -27.67
C CYS A 690 -8.69 58.23 -26.57
N ASP A 691 -9.35 57.07 -26.57
CA ASP A 691 -9.28 56.09 -25.47
C ASP A 691 -8.00 55.21 -25.45
N TYR A 692 -6.87 55.74 -25.90
CA TYR A 692 -5.60 55.00 -25.91
C TYR A 692 -4.98 54.98 -24.50
N SER A 693 -4.64 53.78 -23.99
CA SER A 693 -3.98 53.53 -22.69
C SER A 693 -3.05 52.30 -22.76
N THR A 694 -1.91 52.33 -22.07
CA THR A 694 -0.93 51.22 -21.98
C THR A 694 -0.89 50.51 -20.62
N TYR A 695 -1.94 50.68 -19.78
CA TYR A 695 -1.98 50.17 -18.40
C TYR A 695 -1.77 48.65 -18.25
N VAL A 696 -0.88 48.24 -17.34
CA VAL A 696 -0.59 46.83 -16.98
C VAL A 696 -0.56 46.64 -15.46
N GLU A 697 -1.43 45.78 -14.92
CA GLU A 697 -1.55 45.45 -13.49
C GLU A 697 -0.58 44.32 -13.07
N LYS A 698 0.09 44.46 -11.92
CA LYS A 698 0.93 43.43 -11.26
C LYS A 698 0.20 42.79 -10.08
N SER A 699 0.17 41.46 -10.04
CA SER A 699 -0.45 40.69 -8.96
C SER A 699 0.30 40.82 -7.62
N ALA A 700 -0.41 40.68 -6.50
CA ALA A 700 0.19 40.68 -5.16
C ALA A 700 1.18 39.52 -4.98
N LEU A 701 2.25 39.73 -4.23
CA LEU A 701 3.43 38.83 -4.20
C LEU A 701 3.24 37.51 -3.43
N GLY A 702 2.19 37.40 -2.60
CA GLY A 702 1.94 36.24 -1.74
C GLY A 702 3.01 36.04 -0.63
N HIS A 703 2.72 35.15 0.33
CA HIS A 703 3.67 34.83 1.41
C HIS A 703 4.71 33.80 0.95
N SER A 704 5.99 34.06 1.24
CA SER A 704 7.11 33.13 0.99
C SER A 704 7.44 32.36 2.26
N LEU A 705 6.73 31.27 2.50
CA LEU A 705 6.75 30.52 3.76
C LEU A 705 7.97 29.59 3.87
N THR A 706 8.75 29.76 4.94
CA THR A 706 9.86 28.88 5.32
C THR A 706 9.42 27.99 6.47
N GLN A 707 9.66 26.68 6.35
CA GLN A 707 9.20 25.66 7.29
C GLN A 707 10.23 25.42 8.41
N TYR A 708 9.79 25.47 9.66
CA TYR A 708 10.60 25.14 10.83
C TYR A 708 10.06 23.87 11.50
N PRO A 709 10.90 22.82 11.69
CA PRO A 709 10.46 21.57 12.30
C PRO A 709 10.14 21.72 13.79
N ALA A 710 9.19 20.93 14.28
CA ALA A 710 8.75 20.93 15.68
C ALA A 710 9.87 20.55 16.66
N LYS A 711 9.93 21.21 17.82
CA LYS A 711 10.81 20.85 18.95
C LYS A 711 9.96 20.34 20.11
N LYS A 712 10.15 19.08 20.51
CA LYS A 712 9.40 18.47 21.62
C LYS A 712 9.77 19.14 22.97
N PRO A 713 8.80 19.43 23.86
CA PRO A 713 9.08 19.95 25.21
C PRO A 713 9.80 18.90 26.07
N THR A 714 10.64 19.37 27.00
CA THR A 714 11.32 18.52 28.00
C THR A 714 10.80 18.82 29.41
N CYS A 715 11.34 18.17 30.45
CA CYS A 715 10.92 18.41 31.84
C CYS A 715 11.18 19.86 32.30
N THR A 716 12.15 20.56 31.70
CA THR A 716 12.58 21.91 32.10
C THR A 716 12.53 22.94 30.97
N GLU A 717 12.55 22.53 29.70
CA GLU A 717 12.46 23.43 28.54
C GLU A 717 11.09 23.31 27.84
N ILE A 718 10.55 24.46 27.42
CA ILE A 718 9.37 24.51 26.54
C ILE A 718 9.70 23.94 25.15
N GLY A 719 8.68 23.42 24.46
CA GLY A 719 8.73 22.99 23.07
C GLY A 719 7.88 23.89 22.16
N TRP A 720 7.83 23.60 20.86
CA TRP A 720 6.96 24.28 19.90
C TRP A 720 6.55 23.32 18.77
N ASN A 721 5.37 23.55 18.21
CA ASN A 721 4.89 22.82 17.03
C ASN A 721 5.69 23.24 15.78
N ALA A 722 5.60 22.45 14.70
CA ALA A 722 6.13 22.88 13.40
C ALA A 722 5.39 24.15 12.97
N TYR A 723 6.13 25.16 12.54
CA TYR A 723 5.57 26.47 12.20
C TYR A 723 6.19 27.03 10.91
N GLU A 724 5.47 27.96 10.31
CA GLU A 724 5.80 28.60 9.06
C GLU A 724 6.04 30.09 9.31
N GLU A 725 7.11 30.64 8.74
CA GLU A 725 7.43 32.07 8.81
C GLU A 725 7.64 32.63 7.40
N CYS A 726 7.00 33.76 7.09
CA CYS A 726 7.18 34.44 5.81
C CYS A 726 8.47 35.26 5.81
N SER A 727 9.36 35.02 4.85
CA SER A 727 10.64 35.76 4.75
C SER A 727 10.51 37.23 4.34
N ARG A 728 9.30 37.69 4.01
CA ARG A 728 9.02 39.02 3.45
C ARG A 728 8.13 39.90 4.33
N CYS A 729 7.55 39.36 5.41
CA CYS A 729 6.69 40.09 6.35
C CYS A 729 6.51 39.31 7.66
N ASP A 730 5.93 39.94 8.69
CA ASP A 730 5.83 39.40 10.06
C ASP A 730 4.76 38.30 10.27
N HIS A 731 4.46 37.52 9.22
CA HIS A 731 3.48 36.44 9.30
C HIS A 731 4.13 35.14 9.81
N THR A 732 3.69 34.66 10.97
CA THR A 732 4.15 33.41 11.60
C THR A 732 3.00 32.59 12.19
N THR A 733 3.09 31.26 12.13
CA THR A 733 2.14 30.31 12.76
C THR A 733 2.68 29.72 14.08
N TYR A 734 3.71 30.33 14.66
CA TYR A 734 4.40 29.84 15.86
C TYR A 734 3.47 29.66 17.07
N VAL A 735 3.50 28.46 17.67
CA VAL A 735 2.74 28.10 18.88
C VAL A 735 3.64 27.35 19.86
N GLU A 736 3.76 27.90 21.07
CA GLU A 736 4.57 27.32 22.16
C GLU A 736 3.83 26.20 22.89
N VAL A 737 4.57 25.16 23.26
CA VAL A 737 4.10 24.03 24.07
C VAL A 737 4.81 24.07 25.43
N PRO A 738 4.09 24.20 26.57
CA PRO A 738 4.69 24.28 27.90
C PRO A 738 5.59 23.10 28.27
N ALA A 739 6.58 23.34 29.14
CA ALA A 739 7.46 22.29 29.67
C ALA A 739 6.66 21.23 30.46
N LEU A 740 7.09 19.96 30.39
CA LEU A 740 6.32 18.81 30.88
C LEU A 740 6.29 18.67 32.42
N GLY A 741 7.17 19.36 33.14
CA GLY A 741 7.36 19.17 34.58
C GLY A 741 8.03 17.83 34.94
N HIS A 742 8.37 17.64 36.22
CA HIS A 742 8.97 16.38 36.71
C HIS A 742 7.89 15.39 37.16
N ASP A 743 7.97 14.16 36.67
CA ASP A 743 7.11 13.04 37.02
C ASP A 743 7.76 12.26 38.17
N LYS A 744 7.49 12.69 39.40
CA LYS A 744 8.20 12.25 40.62
C LYS A 744 7.79 10.85 41.06
N VAL A 745 8.77 9.97 41.20
CA VAL A 745 8.70 8.62 41.77
C VAL A 745 9.43 8.63 43.11
N HIS A 746 8.69 8.33 44.18
CA HIS A 746 9.17 8.37 45.57
C HIS A 746 9.86 7.07 46.00
N HIS A 747 10.95 7.18 46.77
CA HIS A 747 11.71 6.07 47.35
C HIS A 747 11.86 6.23 48.87
N GLU A 748 11.57 5.16 49.61
CA GLU A 748 11.64 5.11 51.08
C GLU A 748 13.10 5.06 51.59
N ALA A 749 13.32 5.61 52.79
CA ALA A 749 14.64 5.71 53.43
C ALA A 749 15.25 4.35 53.84
N LYS A 750 16.59 4.26 53.87
CA LYS A 750 17.33 3.05 54.31
C LYS A 750 18.44 3.38 55.30
N ALA A 751 18.48 2.68 56.45
CA ALA A 751 19.48 2.93 57.49
C ALA A 751 20.89 2.38 57.13
N PRO A 752 22.00 3.06 57.52
CA PRO A 752 23.37 2.59 57.32
C PRO A 752 23.75 1.43 58.26
N THR A 753 24.69 0.58 57.83
CA THR A 753 25.28 -0.53 58.61
C THR A 753 26.80 -0.32 58.82
N CYS A 754 27.53 -1.25 59.45
CA CYS A 754 28.97 -1.12 59.71
C CYS A 754 29.83 -0.97 58.44
N THR A 755 29.40 -1.54 57.30
CA THR A 755 30.16 -1.53 56.03
C THR A 755 29.42 -0.87 54.87
N THR A 756 28.10 -0.66 54.97
CA THR A 756 27.29 -0.08 53.88
C THR A 756 26.64 1.22 54.33
N ILE A 757 26.74 2.25 53.49
CA ILE A 757 26.03 3.52 53.64
C ILE A 757 24.50 3.33 53.58
N GLY A 758 23.75 4.24 54.18
CA GLY A 758 22.29 4.37 54.09
C GLY A 758 21.88 5.66 53.35
N TRP A 759 20.59 5.96 53.25
CA TRP A 759 20.07 7.18 52.59
C TRP A 759 18.70 7.59 53.16
N ASP A 760 18.38 8.89 53.01
CA ASP A 760 17.05 9.44 53.35
C ASP A 760 16.01 9.14 52.25
N GLU A 761 14.73 9.40 52.53
CA GLU A 761 13.67 9.32 51.51
C GLU A 761 13.95 10.31 50.37
N TYR A 762 13.74 9.90 49.12
CA TYR A 762 14.05 10.75 47.97
C TYR A 762 13.14 10.50 46.76
N ASP A 763 12.92 11.55 45.98
CA ASP A 763 12.16 11.48 44.73
C ASP A 763 13.10 11.45 43.53
N THR A 764 12.73 10.68 42.51
CA THR A 764 13.41 10.63 41.20
C THR A 764 12.42 10.92 40.08
N CYS A 765 12.85 11.51 38.97
CA CYS A 765 11.97 11.72 37.81
C CYS A 765 12.10 10.55 36.84
N SER A 766 10.98 9.94 36.42
CA SER A 766 10.99 8.83 35.44
C SER A 766 11.47 9.25 34.04
N ARG A 767 11.55 10.56 33.77
CA ARG A 767 11.81 11.13 32.43
C ARG A 767 13.13 11.90 32.32
N CYS A 768 13.86 12.11 33.42
CA CYS A 768 15.15 12.81 33.43
C CYS A 768 15.96 12.54 34.71
N ASN A 769 17.23 12.95 34.76
CA ASN A 769 18.14 12.71 35.89
C ASN A 769 17.87 13.59 37.14
N TYR A 770 16.63 14.01 37.36
CA TYR A 770 16.25 14.73 38.58
C TYR A 770 16.17 13.73 39.75
N SER A 771 16.92 13.98 40.82
CA SER A 771 16.94 13.18 42.05
C SER A 771 17.17 14.08 43.27
N THR A 772 16.50 13.80 44.38
CA THR A 772 16.74 14.47 45.68
C THR A 772 17.54 13.61 46.66
N TYR A 773 18.26 12.60 46.15
CA TYR A 773 19.00 11.60 46.91
C TYR A 773 20.08 12.20 47.83
N VAL A 774 20.11 11.77 49.09
CA VAL A 774 21.09 12.17 50.11
C VAL A 774 21.57 10.95 50.89
N GLU A 775 22.89 10.76 50.95
CA GLU A 775 23.55 9.60 51.58
C GLU A 775 23.87 9.82 53.07
N LYS A 776 23.87 8.72 53.82
CA LYS A 776 24.29 8.62 55.23
C LYS A 776 25.46 7.64 55.36
N GLU A 777 26.57 8.14 55.90
CA GLU A 777 27.82 7.40 56.09
C GLU A 777 27.67 6.10 56.91
N ALA A 778 28.52 5.11 56.63
CA ALA A 778 28.54 3.82 57.30
C ALA A 778 29.07 3.91 58.75
N LEU A 779 28.60 3.03 59.64
CA LEU A 779 28.78 3.13 61.09
C LEU A 779 30.16 2.67 61.62
N GLY A 780 31.01 2.04 60.79
CA GLY A 780 32.34 1.53 61.17
C GLY A 780 32.34 0.28 62.07
N HIS A 781 33.52 -0.33 62.28
CA HIS A 781 33.71 -1.51 63.14
C HIS A 781 34.27 -1.16 64.53
N GLU A 782 33.80 -1.85 65.57
CA GLU A 782 34.27 -1.72 66.96
C GLU A 782 35.04 -3.00 67.34
N LEU A 783 36.36 -2.94 67.38
CA LEU A 783 37.28 -4.10 67.38
C LEU A 783 37.78 -4.51 68.78
N THR A 784 37.99 -5.82 68.98
CA THR A 784 38.48 -6.48 70.21
C THR A 784 39.60 -7.48 69.87
N GLN A 785 40.73 -7.52 70.60
CA GLN A 785 41.92 -8.36 70.30
C GLN A 785 42.00 -9.71 71.07
N HIS A 786 42.67 -10.71 70.46
CA HIS A 786 42.97 -12.07 71.00
C HIS A 786 44.43 -12.51 70.73
N ASP A 787 45.04 -13.29 71.66
CA ASP A 787 46.47 -13.72 71.63
C ASP A 787 46.76 -15.02 70.82
N ALA A 788 48.02 -15.25 70.41
CA ALA A 788 48.50 -16.31 69.50
C ALA A 788 48.84 -17.70 70.15
N LYS A 789 48.92 -18.78 69.33
CA LYS A 789 49.24 -20.19 69.72
C LYS A 789 50.08 -20.95 68.66
N GLU A 790 51.07 -21.76 69.05
CA GLU A 790 52.01 -22.47 68.13
C GLU A 790 51.58 -23.92 67.72
N PRO A 791 51.96 -24.44 66.52
CA PRO A 791 51.58 -25.78 65.99
C PRO A 791 52.52 -26.96 66.36
N THR A 792 51.99 -28.21 66.28
CA THR A 792 52.71 -29.50 66.49
C THR A 792 52.54 -30.46 65.29
N CYS A 793 53.01 -31.72 65.32
CA CYS A 793 52.85 -32.68 64.20
C CYS A 793 51.40 -33.09 63.89
N LEU A 794 50.47 -32.91 64.84
CA LEU A 794 49.05 -33.26 64.70
C LEU A 794 48.10 -32.08 64.92
N GLU A 795 48.50 -31.05 65.68
CA GLU A 795 47.64 -29.90 65.99
C GLU A 795 48.14 -28.62 65.34
N LYS A 796 47.20 -27.80 64.86
CA LYS A 796 47.44 -26.49 64.23
C LYS A 796 47.59 -25.38 65.28
N GLY A 797 48.28 -24.29 64.93
CA GLY A 797 48.42 -23.04 65.71
C GLY A 797 47.72 -21.86 65.02
N TRP A 798 47.80 -20.64 65.56
CA TRP A 798 47.26 -19.40 64.97
C TRP A 798 47.96 -18.13 65.53
N GLU A 799 47.88 -17.02 64.82
CA GLU A 799 48.44 -15.72 65.23
C GLU A 799 47.45 -14.87 66.05
N THR A 800 47.89 -13.72 66.57
CA THR A 800 47.03 -12.77 67.28
C THR A 800 46.01 -12.16 66.32
N TYR A 801 44.72 -12.08 66.70
CA TYR A 801 43.66 -11.61 65.79
C TYR A 801 42.60 -10.75 66.49
N GLU A 802 41.86 -9.97 65.72
CA GLU A 802 40.83 -9.04 66.19
C GLU A 802 39.44 -9.46 65.73
N THR A 803 38.39 -9.10 66.47
CA THR A 803 36.98 -9.36 66.14
C THR A 803 36.09 -8.15 66.43
N CYS A 804 35.10 -7.86 65.57
CA CYS A 804 34.15 -6.76 65.75
C CYS A 804 32.92 -7.19 66.59
N SER A 805 32.47 -6.36 67.53
CA SER A 805 31.31 -6.69 68.40
C SER A 805 29.94 -6.53 67.73
N ARG A 806 29.88 -5.87 66.56
CA ARG A 806 28.63 -5.50 65.86
C ARG A 806 28.38 -6.29 64.57
N CYS A 807 29.35 -7.08 64.11
CA CYS A 807 29.26 -7.91 62.91
C CYS A 807 30.39 -8.95 62.88
N ASP A 808 30.33 -9.92 61.97
CA ASP A 808 31.22 -11.09 61.92
C ASP A 808 32.64 -10.82 61.37
N TYR A 809 33.16 -9.60 61.52
CA TYR A 809 34.50 -9.23 61.04
C TYR A 809 35.59 -9.82 61.96
N SER A 810 36.55 -10.56 61.40
CA SER A 810 37.69 -11.15 62.11
C SER A 810 38.98 -11.15 61.26
N THR A 811 40.15 -10.96 61.89
CA THR A 811 41.48 -11.04 61.25
C THR A 811 42.23 -12.36 61.52
N TYR A 812 41.50 -13.44 61.84
CA TYR A 812 42.05 -14.75 62.21
C TYR A 812 42.96 -15.37 61.11
N VAL A 813 44.19 -15.76 61.48
CA VAL A 813 45.16 -16.45 60.60
C VAL A 813 45.71 -17.71 61.28
N GLU A 814 45.51 -18.87 60.64
CA GLU A 814 45.85 -20.22 61.14
C GLU A 814 47.22 -20.71 60.63
N LYS A 815 48.00 -21.41 61.47
CA LYS A 815 49.28 -22.07 61.15
C LYS A 815 49.13 -23.60 61.10
N SER A 816 49.56 -24.20 60.00
CA SER A 816 49.46 -25.66 59.74
C SER A 816 50.38 -26.52 60.63
N ALA A 817 49.99 -27.77 60.87
CA ALA A 817 50.76 -28.78 61.62
C ALA A 817 52.03 -29.26 60.87
N LEU A 818 53.05 -29.72 61.60
CA LEU A 818 54.42 -29.95 61.11
C LEU A 818 54.65 -31.23 60.25
N GLY A 819 53.71 -32.18 60.17
CA GLY A 819 53.77 -33.36 59.27
C GLY A 819 54.78 -34.49 59.59
N HIS A 820 54.67 -35.64 58.90
CA HIS A 820 55.49 -36.87 59.07
C HIS A 820 56.55 -37.08 57.96
N SER A 821 57.62 -37.86 58.24
CA SER A 821 58.71 -38.16 57.29
C SER A 821 58.76 -39.66 56.95
N LEU A 822 58.26 -40.06 55.77
CA LEU A 822 57.78 -41.41 55.43
C LEU A 822 58.66 -42.17 54.41
N THR A 823 58.80 -43.50 54.59
CA THR A 823 59.50 -44.45 53.68
C THR A 823 58.53 -45.51 53.12
N GLN A 824 58.64 -45.90 51.84
CA GLN A 824 57.57 -46.58 51.06
C GLN A 824 57.81 -48.07 50.72
N TYR A 825 56.74 -48.88 50.74
CA TYR A 825 56.70 -50.30 50.34
C TYR A 825 55.52 -50.61 49.37
N PRO A 826 55.69 -51.40 48.29
CA PRO A 826 54.66 -51.62 47.26
C PRO A 826 53.57 -52.68 47.59
N ALA A 827 52.38 -52.53 46.98
CA ALA A 827 51.15 -53.30 47.25
C ALA A 827 51.07 -54.69 46.59
N LYS A 828 50.22 -55.58 47.16
CA LYS A 828 49.80 -56.88 46.59
C LYS A 828 48.26 -57.02 46.60
N LYS A 829 47.61 -57.16 45.45
CA LYS A 829 46.14 -57.16 45.36
C LYS A 829 45.46 -58.48 45.84
N PRO A 830 44.33 -58.43 46.57
CA PRO A 830 43.52 -59.61 46.92
C PRO A 830 42.66 -60.10 45.74
N THR A 831 42.23 -61.37 45.78
CA THR A 831 41.28 -61.99 44.83
C THR A 831 40.01 -62.49 45.55
N CYS A 832 39.01 -63.03 44.83
CA CYS A 832 37.75 -63.49 45.44
C CYS A 832 37.94 -64.57 46.51
N THR A 833 39.06 -65.30 46.48
CA THR A 833 39.38 -66.41 47.40
C THR A 833 40.70 -66.25 48.18
N GLU A 834 41.56 -65.27 47.85
CA GLU A 834 42.85 -65.04 48.54
C GLU A 834 43.03 -63.58 49.01
N ILE A 835 43.71 -63.38 50.15
CA ILE A 835 43.97 -62.07 50.77
C ILE A 835 45.13 -61.31 50.09
N GLY A 836 45.17 -59.97 50.21
CA GLY A 836 46.21 -59.06 49.72
C GLY A 836 46.59 -58.00 50.77
N TRP A 837 47.39 -56.99 50.40
CA TRP A 837 47.74 -55.84 51.25
C TRP A 837 48.10 -54.61 50.40
N ASN A 838 47.89 -53.42 50.96
CA ASN A 838 48.17 -52.17 50.25
C ASN A 838 49.67 -51.83 50.27
N ALA A 839 50.07 -50.87 49.42
CA ALA A 839 51.35 -50.21 49.53
C ALA A 839 51.30 -49.39 50.82
N TYR A 840 52.35 -49.45 51.62
CA TYR A 840 52.35 -48.83 52.94
C TYR A 840 53.65 -48.11 53.22
N GLU A 841 53.58 -47.22 54.20
CA GLU A 841 54.61 -46.25 54.54
C GLU A 841 54.90 -46.29 56.03
N GLU A 842 56.15 -46.03 56.39
CA GLU A 842 56.57 -45.95 57.80
C GLU A 842 57.35 -44.65 58.06
N CYS A 843 56.98 -43.95 59.13
CA CYS A 843 57.59 -42.67 59.53
C CYS A 843 58.85 -42.89 60.36
N SER A 844 59.94 -42.20 60.03
CA SER A 844 61.22 -42.32 60.77
C SER A 844 61.27 -41.58 62.12
N ARG A 845 60.27 -40.73 62.42
CA ARG A 845 60.28 -39.82 63.59
C ARG A 845 59.21 -40.14 64.65
N CYS A 846 58.28 -41.05 64.36
CA CYS A 846 57.23 -41.51 65.28
C CYS A 846 56.71 -42.89 64.82
N ASP A 847 55.96 -43.59 65.66
CA ASP A 847 55.46 -44.96 65.39
C ASP A 847 54.32 -45.04 64.35
N HIS A 848 54.29 -44.14 63.38
CA HIS A 848 53.27 -44.09 62.35
C HIS A 848 53.61 -45.05 61.21
N THR A 849 52.84 -46.14 61.08
CA THR A 849 52.84 -47.07 59.93
C THR A 849 51.46 -47.13 59.30
N THR A 850 51.40 -47.30 57.98
CA THR A 850 50.13 -47.44 57.24
C THR A 850 49.87 -48.89 56.77
N TYR A 851 50.55 -49.88 57.36
CA TYR A 851 50.39 -51.30 56.99
C TYR A 851 48.96 -51.79 57.24
N VAL A 852 48.28 -52.24 56.17
CA VAL A 852 46.92 -52.78 56.23
C VAL A 852 46.80 -54.01 55.32
N GLU A 853 46.44 -55.14 55.94
CA GLU A 853 46.04 -56.36 55.25
C GLU A 853 44.62 -56.20 54.67
N VAL A 854 44.42 -56.67 53.44
CA VAL A 854 43.13 -56.64 52.73
C VAL A 854 42.60 -58.07 52.61
N PRO A 855 41.49 -58.41 53.29
CA PRO A 855 40.88 -59.74 53.22
C PRO A 855 40.50 -60.18 51.79
N ALA A 856 40.32 -61.48 51.59
CA ALA A 856 39.84 -62.03 50.32
C ALA A 856 38.45 -61.45 50.02
N LEU A 857 38.23 -61.05 48.77
CA LEU A 857 37.11 -60.16 48.42
C LEU A 857 35.73 -60.82 48.54
N GLY A 858 35.66 -62.15 48.66
CA GLY A 858 34.41 -62.90 48.61
C GLY A 858 33.71 -62.79 47.25
N HIS A 859 32.61 -63.52 47.08
CA HIS A 859 31.72 -63.29 45.93
C HIS A 859 30.81 -62.12 46.23
N ASP A 860 30.93 -61.08 45.42
CA ASP A 860 30.05 -59.91 45.43
C ASP A 860 28.76 -60.28 44.71
N LYS A 861 27.87 -60.96 45.43
CA LYS A 861 26.62 -61.49 44.90
C LYS A 861 25.68 -60.33 44.58
N VAL A 862 25.66 -59.95 43.32
CA VAL A 862 24.67 -59.03 42.78
C VAL A 862 23.41 -59.84 42.54
N HIS A 863 22.41 -59.53 43.35
CA HIS A 863 21.08 -60.08 43.29
C HIS A 863 20.31 -59.43 42.13
N HIS A 864 19.70 -60.25 41.28
CA HIS A 864 18.84 -59.82 40.20
C HIS A 864 17.43 -60.36 40.48
N GLU A 865 16.51 -59.43 40.71
CA GLU A 865 15.09 -59.72 40.95
C GLU A 865 14.49 -60.54 39.80
N ALA A 866 13.56 -61.43 40.14
CA ALA A 866 12.84 -62.22 39.14
C ALA A 866 12.12 -61.30 38.14
N LYS A 867 12.20 -61.64 36.86
CA LYS A 867 11.49 -60.93 35.79
C LYS A 867 10.47 -61.87 35.18
N ALA A 868 9.19 -61.58 35.37
CA ALA A 868 8.12 -62.39 34.78
C ALA A 868 8.20 -62.36 33.24
N PRO A 869 8.00 -63.49 32.55
CA PRO A 869 7.92 -63.51 31.08
C PRO A 869 6.69 -62.71 30.63
N THR A 870 6.83 -61.98 29.53
CA THR A 870 5.75 -61.21 28.91
C THR A 870 5.33 -61.86 27.59
N CYS A 871 4.38 -61.27 26.86
CA CYS A 871 3.86 -61.86 25.61
C CYS A 871 4.92 -62.07 24.52
N THR A 872 5.97 -61.24 24.50
CA THR A 872 7.01 -61.28 23.46
C THR A 872 8.42 -61.47 24.00
N THR A 873 8.64 -61.26 25.30
CA THR A 873 9.95 -61.40 25.92
C THR A 873 9.95 -62.49 26.98
N ILE A 874 10.99 -63.31 26.94
CA ILE A 874 11.31 -64.30 27.97
C ILE A 874 11.49 -63.62 29.33
N GLY A 875 11.19 -64.35 30.38
CA GLY A 875 11.42 -63.96 31.77
C GLY A 875 12.47 -64.87 32.40
N TRP A 876 12.78 -64.65 33.67
CA TRP A 876 13.70 -65.48 34.45
C TRP A 876 13.37 -65.38 35.94
N ASP A 877 13.71 -66.45 36.67
CA ASP A 877 13.63 -66.42 38.12
C ASP A 877 14.75 -65.55 38.71
N GLU A 878 14.57 -65.15 39.96
CA GLU A 878 15.56 -64.38 40.71
C GLU A 878 16.90 -65.14 40.77
N TYR A 879 18.01 -64.44 40.52
CA TYR A 879 19.31 -65.08 40.43
C TYR A 879 20.45 -64.17 40.90
N GLU A 880 21.54 -64.78 41.36
CA GLU A 880 22.72 -64.05 41.82
C GLU A 880 23.86 -64.21 40.83
N THR A 881 24.60 -63.12 40.60
CA THR A 881 25.83 -63.14 39.80
C THR A 881 26.94 -62.42 40.53
N CYS A 882 28.18 -62.88 40.35
CA CYS A 882 29.33 -62.14 40.89
C CYS A 882 30.11 -61.51 39.74
N PRO A 883 30.09 -60.19 39.53
CA PRO A 883 30.72 -59.55 38.37
C PRO A 883 32.26 -59.71 38.34
N ARG A 884 32.85 -60.15 39.45
CA ARG A 884 34.30 -60.36 39.59
C ARG A 884 34.76 -61.77 39.15
N CYS A 885 33.85 -62.69 38.81
CA CYS A 885 34.14 -64.06 38.35
C CYS A 885 32.94 -64.71 37.64
N ASN A 886 33.08 -65.89 37.02
CA ASN A 886 31.96 -66.53 36.27
C ASN A 886 30.91 -67.27 37.15
N TYR A 887 30.58 -66.73 38.32
CA TYR A 887 29.54 -67.31 39.19
C TYR A 887 28.16 -66.72 38.84
N SER A 888 27.20 -67.57 38.45
CA SER A 888 25.79 -67.20 38.15
C SER A 888 24.82 -68.35 38.45
N THR A 889 23.61 -68.04 38.94
CA THR A 889 22.53 -69.01 39.18
C THR A 889 21.31 -68.84 38.25
N TYR A 890 21.49 -68.19 37.10
CA TYR A 890 20.43 -67.81 36.15
C TYR A 890 19.61 -69.00 35.60
N VAL A 891 18.28 -68.86 35.58
CA VAL A 891 17.33 -69.83 34.98
C VAL A 891 16.23 -69.06 34.22
N GLU A 892 16.06 -69.40 32.93
CA GLU A 892 15.21 -68.70 31.98
C GLU A 892 13.81 -69.33 31.82
N LYS A 893 12.80 -68.50 31.53
CA LYS A 893 11.39 -68.86 31.26
C LYS A 893 10.92 -68.30 29.92
N GLU A 894 10.38 -69.18 29.08
CA GLU A 894 9.90 -68.86 27.73
C GLU A 894 8.79 -67.78 27.72
N ALA A 895 8.70 -67.01 26.62
CA ALA A 895 7.72 -65.94 26.45
C ALA A 895 6.28 -66.49 26.33
N LEU A 896 5.30 -65.74 26.84
CA LEU A 896 3.92 -66.22 27.03
C LEU A 896 3.05 -66.20 25.75
N GLY A 897 3.50 -65.58 24.66
CA GLY A 897 2.70 -65.34 23.45
C GLY A 897 1.58 -64.29 23.63
N HIS A 898 1.03 -63.78 22.53
CA HIS A 898 -0.12 -62.87 22.57
C HIS A 898 -1.45 -63.64 22.73
N ASP A 899 -2.28 -63.21 23.67
CA ASP A 899 -3.62 -63.74 23.96
C ASP A 899 -4.66 -62.82 23.32
N LEU A 900 -4.90 -63.03 22.02
CA LEU A 900 -5.61 -62.10 21.14
C LEU A 900 -7.14 -62.25 21.25
N THR A 901 -7.80 -61.11 21.41
CA THR A 901 -9.26 -60.93 21.42
C THR A 901 -9.66 -60.08 20.23
N GLN A 902 -10.66 -60.52 19.47
CA GLN A 902 -11.19 -59.80 18.30
C GLN A 902 -12.17 -58.71 18.73
N HIS A 903 -12.12 -57.57 18.06
CA HIS A 903 -13.07 -56.47 18.18
C HIS A 903 -13.62 -56.11 16.80
N ASP A 904 -14.95 -56.13 16.68
CA ASP A 904 -15.65 -55.80 15.44
C ASP A 904 -15.40 -54.34 15.01
N ALA A 905 -15.41 -54.11 13.69
CA ALA A 905 -15.24 -52.78 13.10
C ALA A 905 -16.36 -51.81 13.54
N LYS A 906 -16.02 -50.54 13.72
CA LYS A 906 -16.98 -49.45 13.95
C LYS A 906 -16.88 -48.41 12.84
N GLU A 907 -17.98 -48.13 12.16
CA GLU A 907 -17.98 -47.11 11.11
C GLU A 907 -17.77 -45.70 11.67
N PRO A 908 -17.03 -44.81 10.97
CA PRO A 908 -16.86 -43.42 11.39
C PRO A 908 -18.16 -42.63 11.23
N THR A 909 -18.44 -41.74 12.18
CA THR A 909 -19.57 -40.80 12.15
C THR A 909 -19.06 -39.38 11.89
N CYS A 910 -19.94 -38.37 11.86
CA CYS A 910 -19.53 -36.97 11.66
C CYS A 910 -18.63 -36.42 12.79
N LEU A 911 -18.79 -36.93 14.01
CA LEU A 911 -18.08 -36.45 15.21
C LEU A 911 -17.08 -37.49 15.74
N GLU A 912 -17.47 -38.75 15.74
CA GLU A 912 -16.63 -39.84 16.24
C GLU A 912 -15.89 -40.53 15.11
N LYS A 913 -14.61 -40.76 15.34
CA LYS A 913 -13.78 -41.59 14.48
C LYS A 913 -14.25 -43.05 14.54
N GLY A 914 -14.13 -43.76 13.43
CA GLY A 914 -14.39 -45.19 13.33
C GLY A 914 -13.09 -45.98 13.36
N TRP A 915 -13.18 -47.30 13.24
CA TRP A 915 -12.02 -48.19 13.17
C TRP A 915 -12.38 -49.48 12.43
N GLU A 916 -11.38 -50.11 11.83
CA GLU A 916 -11.53 -51.44 11.24
C GLU A 916 -11.56 -52.54 12.31
N GLU A 917 -11.92 -53.77 11.94
CA GLU A 917 -11.85 -54.92 12.85
C GLU A 917 -10.40 -55.08 13.32
N TYR A 918 -10.20 -55.23 14.62
CA TYR A 918 -8.86 -55.27 15.20
C TYR A 918 -8.75 -56.25 16.36
N GLU A 919 -7.55 -56.77 16.53
CA GLU A 919 -7.20 -57.71 17.59
C GLU A 919 -6.46 -56.97 18.69
N THR A 920 -6.81 -57.22 19.95
CA THR A 920 -6.04 -56.76 21.10
C THR A 920 -5.62 -57.91 21.99
N CYS A 921 -4.41 -57.84 22.53
CA CYS A 921 -3.92 -58.82 23.48
C CYS A 921 -4.39 -58.47 24.90
N ASN A 922 -5.06 -59.38 25.61
CA ASN A 922 -5.51 -59.12 27.00
C ASN A 922 -4.39 -58.98 28.03
N ARG A 923 -3.14 -59.24 27.62
CA ARG A 923 -1.97 -59.34 28.51
C ARG A 923 -0.91 -58.27 28.24
N CYS A 924 -1.03 -57.50 27.17
CA CYS A 924 -0.12 -56.40 26.84
C CYS A 924 -0.76 -55.46 25.81
N ASP A 925 -0.17 -54.29 25.61
CA ASP A 925 -0.72 -53.23 24.74
C ASP A 925 -0.61 -53.51 23.23
N TYR A 926 -0.47 -54.78 22.84
CA TYR A 926 -0.43 -55.17 21.44
C TYR A 926 -1.84 -55.08 20.85
N SER A 927 -1.97 -54.25 19.82
CA SER A 927 -3.22 -53.98 19.12
C SER A 927 -2.96 -53.78 17.63
N THR A 928 -3.81 -54.35 16.77
CA THR A 928 -3.81 -54.07 15.32
C THR A 928 -4.75 -52.92 14.95
N TYR A 929 -5.21 -52.14 15.94
CA TYR A 929 -6.15 -51.04 15.79
C TYR A 929 -5.73 -50.04 14.71
N ALA A 930 -6.58 -49.89 13.70
CA ALA A 930 -6.43 -48.91 12.64
C ALA A 930 -7.66 -47.99 12.62
N GLU A 931 -7.41 -46.71 12.91
CA GLU A 931 -8.45 -45.68 13.02
C GLU A 931 -8.86 -45.13 11.66
N LYS A 932 -10.17 -44.99 11.43
CA LYS A 932 -10.76 -44.25 10.32
C LYS A 932 -11.16 -42.85 10.79
N PRO A 933 -10.68 -41.78 10.15
CA PRO A 933 -11.01 -40.42 10.56
C PRO A 933 -12.52 -40.17 10.50
N ALA A 934 -13.01 -39.31 11.39
CA ALA A 934 -14.41 -38.88 11.41
C ALA A 934 -14.78 -38.21 10.09
N LEU A 935 -16.01 -38.42 9.62
CA LEU A 935 -16.45 -37.99 8.29
C LEU A 935 -16.62 -36.47 8.14
N GLY A 936 -16.59 -35.72 9.26
CA GLY A 936 -16.88 -34.29 9.31
C GLY A 936 -18.35 -33.98 9.02
N HIS A 937 -18.76 -32.73 9.29
CA HIS A 937 -20.11 -32.28 8.98
C HIS A 937 -20.24 -31.87 7.52
N ASN A 938 -21.31 -32.36 6.87
CA ASN A 938 -21.69 -31.98 5.50
C ASN A 938 -22.75 -30.87 5.59
N LEU A 939 -22.29 -29.64 5.83
CA LEU A 939 -23.11 -28.49 6.19
C LEU A 939 -23.80 -27.88 4.95
N VAL A 940 -25.13 -27.78 5.01
CA VAL A 940 -25.97 -27.06 4.05
C VAL A 940 -26.47 -25.78 4.69
N GLN A 941 -26.40 -24.68 3.94
CA GLN A 941 -26.76 -23.33 4.40
C GLN A 941 -28.25 -23.06 4.24
N TYR A 942 -28.89 -22.56 5.29
CA TYR A 942 -30.26 -22.10 5.30
C TYR A 942 -30.30 -20.60 5.60
N PRO A 943 -30.93 -19.77 4.74
CA PRO A 943 -31.00 -18.33 4.95
C PRO A 943 -31.86 -17.98 6.17
N ALA A 944 -31.56 -16.83 6.78
CA ALA A 944 -32.27 -16.31 7.94
C ALA A 944 -33.73 -15.98 7.63
N GLN A 945 -34.65 -16.26 8.57
CA GLN A 945 -36.05 -15.87 8.50
C GLN A 945 -36.39 -14.89 9.63
N LYS A 946 -36.99 -13.76 9.28
CA LYS A 946 -37.38 -12.74 10.28
C LYS A 946 -38.61 -13.23 11.08
N PRO A 947 -38.65 -13.05 12.41
CA PRO A 947 -39.84 -13.39 13.21
C PRO A 947 -41.00 -12.45 12.87
N THR A 948 -42.22 -12.97 12.90
CA THR A 948 -43.47 -12.21 12.73
C THR A 948 -44.21 -12.12 14.07
N CYS A 949 -45.40 -11.50 14.10
CA CYS A 949 -46.18 -11.39 15.35
C CYS A 949 -46.65 -12.76 15.89
N THR A 950 -46.83 -13.75 15.00
CA THR A 950 -47.35 -15.08 15.35
C THR A 950 -46.36 -16.21 15.06
N GLU A 951 -45.45 -16.03 14.12
CA GLU A 951 -44.46 -17.05 13.75
C GLU A 951 -43.07 -16.65 14.27
N ILE A 952 -42.37 -17.65 14.77
CA ILE A 952 -40.96 -17.55 15.16
C ILE A 952 -40.09 -17.28 13.93
N GLY A 953 -38.96 -16.60 14.13
CA GLY A 953 -37.93 -16.44 13.12
C GLY A 953 -36.70 -17.25 13.48
N TRP A 954 -35.66 -17.19 12.66
CA TRP A 954 -34.36 -17.81 12.96
C TRP A 954 -33.23 -17.08 12.24
N ASN A 955 -32.03 -17.17 12.79
CA ASN A 955 -30.83 -16.71 12.10
C ASN A 955 -30.50 -17.64 10.92
N ALA A 956 -29.64 -17.19 10.01
CA ALA A 956 -29.08 -18.09 9.00
C ALA A 956 -28.32 -19.20 9.75
N TYR A 957 -28.57 -20.45 9.37
CA TYR A 957 -28.04 -21.60 10.07
C TYR A 957 -27.58 -22.67 9.09
N GLU A 958 -26.74 -23.55 9.59
CA GLU A 958 -26.14 -24.65 8.86
C GLU A 958 -26.67 -25.95 9.45
N GLU A 959 -27.10 -26.88 8.61
CA GLU A 959 -27.52 -28.21 9.03
C GLU A 959 -26.69 -29.27 8.31
N CYS A 960 -26.22 -30.26 9.05
CA CYS A 960 -25.46 -31.38 8.49
C CYS A 960 -26.41 -32.43 7.89
N LEU A 961 -26.27 -32.76 6.61
CA LEU A 961 -27.11 -33.79 5.94
C LEU A 961 -26.94 -35.23 6.49
N ARG A 962 -25.93 -35.46 7.33
CA ARG A 962 -25.54 -36.79 7.81
C ARG A 962 -25.83 -37.01 9.30
N CYS A 963 -26.14 -35.97 10.06
CA CYS A 963 -26.42 -36.06 11.49
C CYS A 963 -27.15 -34.80 11.99
N ASP A 964 -27.69 -34.85 13.21
CA ASP A 964 -28.53 -33.79 13.79
C ASP A 964 -27.74 -32.52 14.23
N HIS A 965 -26.55 -32.28 13.65
CA HIS A 965 -25.78 -31.09 13.94
C HIS A 965 -26.36 -29.91 13.17
N THR A 966 -26.86 -28.93 13.92
CA THR A 966 -27.42 -27.70 13.39
C THR A 966 -26.97 -26.50 14.21
N THR A 967 -26.69 -25.38 13.55
CA THR A 967 -26.46 -24.08 14.20
C THR A 967 -27.74 -23.27 14.34
N TYR A 968 -28.91 -23.93 14.21
CA TYR A 968 -30.23 -23.32 14.31
C TYR A 968 -30.41 -22.57 15.63
N VAL A 969 -30.63 -21.25 15.50
CA VAL A 969 -30.98 -20.38 16.62
C VAL A 969 -32.30 -19.70 16.30
N GLU A 970 -33.33 -20.08 17.04
CA GLU A 970 -34.66 -19.50 16.96
C GLU A 970 -34.68 -18.08 17.53
N LYS A 971 -35.44 -17.21 16.88
CA LYS A 971 -35.88 -15.92 17.41
C LYS A 971 -37.35 -16.04 17.79
N PRO A 972 -37.71 -15.75 19.05
CA PRO A 972 -39.10 -15.81 19.48
C PRO A 972 -39.98 -14.87 18.64
N ALA A 973 -41.24 -15.27 18.44
CA ALA A 973 -42.23 -14.44 17.76
C ALA A 973 -42.34 -13.07 18.46
N LEU A 974 -42.55 -12.01 17.68
CA LEU A 974 -42.50 -10.63 18.17
C LEU A 974 -43.65 -10.26 19.12
N GLY A 975 -44.66 -11.12 19.24
CA GLY A 975 -45.90 -10.85 19.97
C GLY A 975 -46.75 -9.76 19.29
N HIS A 976 -47.99 -9.63 19.74
CA HIS A 976 -48.87 -8.55 19.28
C HIS A 976 -48.58 -7.26 20.06
N ASP A 977 -48.40 -6.17 19.32
CA ASP A 977 -48.20 -4.82 19.84
C ASP A 977 -49.57 -4.15 19.97
N THR A 978 -50.24 -4.42 21.08
CA THR A 978 -51.67 -4.17 21.27
C THR A 978 -51.98 -2.70 21.49
N ILE A 979 -52.96 -2.19 20.74
CA ILE A 979 -53.59 -0.88 20.88
C ILE A 979 -55.03 -1.11 21.32
N GLU A 980 -55.42 -0.57 22.47
CA GLU A 980 -56.76 -0.70 23.04
C GLU A 980 -57.75 0.33 22.45
N HIS A 981 -58.96 -0.13 22.13
CA HIS A 981 -60.07 0.69 21.66
C HIS A 981 -61.25 0.55 22.62
N GLU A 982 -61.80 1.69 23.04
CA GLU A 982 -62.92 1.74 23.98
C GLU A 982 -64.23 1.19 23.40
N ALA A 983 -65.03 0.57 24.27
CA ALA A 983 -66.31 -0.02 23.90
C ALA A 983 -67.33 1.02 23.44
N LYS A 984 -68.20 0.67 22.48
CA LYS A 984 -69.32 1.51 22.03
C LYS A 984 -70.64 0.76 22.16
N SER A 985 -71.56 1.32 22.95
CA SER A 985 -72.87 0.69 23.17
C SER A 985 -73.76 0.73 21.92
N PRO A 986 -74.50 -0.36 21.58
CA PRO A 986 -75.44 -0.39 20.46
C PRO A 986 -76.68 0.48 20.73
N THR A 987 -77.27 1.04 19.68
CA THR A 987 -78.52 1.82 19.71
C THR A 987 -79.65 1.08 18.98
N CYS A 988 -80.86 1.66 18.90
CA CYS A 988 -81.99 1.02 18.20
C CYS A 988 -81.71 0.78 16.71
N THR A 989 -80.89 1.62 16.07
CA THR A 989 -80.61 1.59 14.63
C THR A 989 -79.15 1.33 14.29
N SER A 990 -78.21 1.51 15.23
CA SER A 990 -76.78 1.30 15.00
C SER A 990 -76.23 0.18 15.87
N LYS A 991 -75.40 -0.66 15.27
CA LYS A 991 -74.61 -1.68 15.98
C LYS A 991 -73.61 -1.01 16.95
N GLY A 992 -73.22 -1.74 17.99
CA GLY A 992 -72.15 -1.38 18.92
C GLY A 992 -71.01 -2.41 18.87
N TRP A 993 -70.02 -2.29 19.74
CA TRP A 993 -68.90 -3.23 19.88
C TRP A 993 -68.33 -3.18 21.31
N ASP A 994 -67.74 -4.28 21.75
CA ASP A 994 -66.99 -4.31 23.01
C ASP A 994 -65.63 -3.62 22.87
N ALA A 995 -64.96 -3.33 23.99
CA ALA A 995 -63.59 -2.86 23.95
C ALA A 995 -62.73 -3.94 23.28
N TYR A 996 -61.88 -3.53 22.35
CA TYR A 996 -61.11 -4.46 21.52
C TYR A 996 -59.69 -3.95 21.33
N GLU A 997 -58.80 -4.88 21.02
CA GLU A 997 -57.39 -4.61 20.83
C GLU A 997 -57.02 -4.87 19.37
N THR A 998 -56.16 -4.02 18.81
CA THR A 998 -55.57 -4.20 17.48
C THR A 998 -54.06 -4.21 17.57
N CYS A 999 -53.38 -5.06 16.81
CA CYS A 999 -51.93 -5.07 16.75
C CYS A 999 -51.42 -3.97 15.78
N ASN A 1000 -50.45 -3.15 16.19
CA ASN A 1000 -49.83 -2.15 15.30
C ASN A 1000 -48.93 -2.76 14.21
N ARG A 1001 -48.60 -4.04 14.33
CA ARG A 1001 -47.61 -4.74 13.49
C ARG A 1001 -48.22 -5.79 12.56
N CYS A 1002 -49.51 -6.11 12.70
CA CYS A 1002 -50.22 -7.08 11.86
C CYS A 1002 -51.74 -6.94 11.99
N ASP A 1003 -52.52 -7.64 11.15
CA ASP A 1003 -53.99 -7.54 11.09
C ASP A 1003 -54.74 -8.21 12.26
N HIS A 1004 -54.08 -8.44 13.40
CA HIS A 1004 -54.73 -9.05 14.56
C HIS A 1004 -55.68 -8.04 15.22
N THR A 1005 -56.96 -8.43 15.35
CA THR A 1005 -57.98 -7.66 16.04
C THR A 1005 -58.91 -8.57 16.84
N THR A 1006 -59.29 -8.15 18.04
CA THR A 1006 -60.32 -8.82 18.86
C THR A 1006 -61.71 -8.21 18.68
N TYR A 1007 -61.89 -7.36 17.65
CA TYR A 1007 -63.14 -6.66 17.36
C TYR A 1007 -64.33 -7.61 17.25
N ALA A 1008 -65.34 -7.37 18.08
CA ALA A 1008 -66.59 -8.13 18.08
C ALA A 1008 -67.78 -7.16 18.07
N GLU A 1009 -68.61 -7.26 17.03
CA GLU A 1009 -69.81 -6.42 16.89
C GLU A 1009 -70.97 -6.91 17.75
N LYS A 1010 -71.63 -5.98 18.43
CA LYS A 1010 -72.93 -6.18 19.06
C LYS A 1010 -74.06 -5.73 18.12
N PRO A 1011 -75.06 -6.58 17.86
CA PRO A 1011 -76.18 -6.21 17.00
C PRO A 1011 -76.96 -5.01 17.56
N ALA A 1012 -77.57 -4.24 16.67
CA ALA A 1012 -78.44 -3.13 17.05
C ALA A 1012 -79.62 -3.64 17.90
N LEU A 1013 -80.06 -2.83 18.87
CA LEU A 1013 -81.06 -3.24 19.86
C LEU A 1013 -82.49 -3.41 19.28
N GLY A 1014 -82.72 -2.92 18.06
CA GLY A 1014 -84.03 -2.90 17.41
C GLY A 1014 -85.00 -1.90 18.04
N HIS A 1015 -86.11 -1.61 17.35
CA HIS A 1015 -87.19 -0.80 17.90
C HIS A 1015 -88.09 -1.63 18.82
N ASP A 1016 -88.34 -1.11 20.01
CA ASP A 1016 -89.23 -1.71 21.01
C ASP A 1016 -90.62 -1.09 20.86
N ILE A 1017 -91.43 -1.71 19.99
CA ILE A 1017 -92.65 -1.15 19.42
C ILE A 1017 -93.83 -1.20 20.40
N LYS A 1018 -94.46 -0.04 20.61
CA LYS A 1018 -95.76 0.15 21.26
C LYS A 1018 -96.80 0.56 20.22
N GLN A 1019 -97.89 -0.18 20.15
CA GLN A 1019 -99.02 0.06 19.25
C GLN A 1019 -100.04 1.03 19.89
N HIS A 1020 -100.60 1.93 19.09
CA HIS A 1020 -101.69 2.84 19.45
C HIS A 1020 -102.84 2.66 18.46
N GLU A 1021 -104.07 2.54 18.96
CA GLU A 1021 -105.26 2.30 18.13
C GLU A 1021 -105.70 3.56 17.34
N ALA A 1022 -106.39 3.34 16.23
CA ALA A 1022 -106.88 4.41 15.35
C ALA A 1022 -108.03 5.22 15.97
N LYS A 1023 -108.14 6.50 15.60
CA LYS A 1023 -109.28 7.39 15.92
C LYS A 1023 -109.89 7.93 14.62
N GLU A 1024 -111.17 7.67 14.39
CA GLU A 1024 -111.85 8.15 13.18
C GLU A 1024 -112.10 9.67 13.20
N ALA A 1025 -112.03 10.31 12.02
CA ALA A 1025 -112.28 11.74 11.85
C ALA A 1025 -113.78 12.03 11.74
N THR A 1026 -114.22 13.18 12.25
CA THR A 1026 -115.63 13.63 12.20
C THR A 1026 -115.77 14.87 11.31
N CYS A 1027 -116.98 15.41 11.16
CA CYS A 1027 -117.23 16.60 10.35
C CYS A 1027 -116.48 17.86 10.86
N THR A 1028 -116.06 17.89 12.13
CA THR A 1028 -115.36 19.03 12.76
C THR A 1028 -114.03 18.67 13.45
N GLU A 1029 -113.78 17.40 13.78
CA GLU A 1029 -112.52 16.96 14.43
C GLU A 1029 -111.69 16.06 13.51
N ILE A 1030 -110.37 16.22 13.55
CA ILE A 1030 -109.39 15.34 12.92
C ILE A 1030 -109.34 13.95 13.60
N GLY A 1031 -108.99 12.92 12.82
CA GLY A 1031 -108.69 11.57 13.30
C GLY A 1031 -107.24 11.18 13.03
N TRP A 1032 -106.82 9.95 13.34
CA TRP A 1032 -105.51 9.39 13.00
C TRP A 1032 -105.60 7.87 12.84
N ASN A 1033 -104.70 7.29 12.04
CA ASN A 1033 -104.60 5.84 11.90
C ASN A 1033 -103.98 5.20 13.15
N ALA A 1034 -104.11 3.88 13.29
CA ALA A 1034 -103.32 3.14 14.27
C ALA A 1034 -101.84 3.32 13.96
N TYR A 1035 -101.02 3.57 14.98
CA TYR A 1035 -99.62 3.91 14.80
C TYR A 1035 -98.74 3.27 15.86
N GLU A 1036 -97.47 3.10 15.52
CA GLU A 1036 -96.46 2.45 16.33
C GLU A 1036 -95.47 3.50 16.83
N THR A 1037 -95.01 3.36 18.07
CA THR A 1037 -93.94 4.20 18.64
C THR A 1037 -92.88 3.33 19.32
N CYS A 1038 -91.61 3.68 19.24
CA CYS A 1038 -90.56 2.97 19.96
C CYS A 1038 -90.42 3.51 21.38
N SER A 1039 -90.30 2.63 22.39
CA SER A 1039 -90.09 3.05 23.79
C SER A 1039 -88.66 3.55 24.08
N ARG A 1040 -87.72 3.28 23.18
CA ARG A 1040 -86.26 3.50 23.35
C ARG A 1040 -85.70 4.62 22.48
N CYS A 1041 -86.49 5.15 21.53
CA CYS A 1041 -86.10 6.24 20.64
C CYS A 1041 -87.33 6.89 19.99
N ASP A 1042 -87.14 8.00 19.27
CA ASP A 1042 -88.22 8.83 18.71
C ASP A 1042 -88.92 8.26 17.46
N TYR A 1043 -88.86 6.94 17.25
CA TYR A 1043 -89.52 6.30 16.10
C TYR A 1043 -91.05 6.34 16.29
N SER A 1044 -91.78 6.88 15.32
CA SER A 1044 -93.25 6.92 15.29
C SER A 1044 -93.80 6.81 13.86
N THR A 1045 -94.87 6.03 13.65
CA THR A 1045 -95.58 5.93 12.36
C THR A 1045 -96.88 6.75 12.32
N TYR A 1046 -97.03 7.73 13.22
CA TYR A 1046 -98.24 8.55 13.35
C TYR A 1046 -98.61 9.28 12.04
N VAL A 1047 -99.87 9.10 11.61
CA VAL A 1047 -100.44 9.79 10.44
C VAL A 1047 -101.85 10.28 10.76
N GLU A 1048 -102.05 11.58 10.60
CA GLU A 1048 -103.30 12.29 10.87
C GLU A 1048 -104.27 12.24 9.66
N LYS A 1049 -105.58 12.22 9.93
CA LYS A 1049 -106.70 12.29 8.98
C LYS A 1049 -107.49 13.58 9.18
N SER A 1050 -107.64 14.35 8.10
CA SER A 1050 -108.40 15.60 8.10
C SER A 1050 -109.92 15.40 8.31
N ALA A 1051 -110.60 16.41 8.87
CA ALA A 1051 -112.05 16.41 9.08
C ALA A 1051 -112.87 16.42 7.77
N LEU A 1052 -114.07 15.85 7.78
CA LEU A 1052 -114.82 15.44 6.57
C LEU A 1052 -115.58 16.55 5.81
N GLY A 1053 -115.85 17.74 6.39
CA GLY A 1053 -116.46 18.91 5.71
C GLY A 1053 -117.93 18.80 5.25
N HIS A 1054 -118.52 19.91 4.74
CA HIS A 1054 -119.91 20.01 4.21
C HIS A 1054 -119.98 20.53 2.76
N SER A 1055 -121.05 20.20 2.03
CA SER A 1055 -121.33 20.65 0.64
C SER A 1055 -122.65 21.44 0.52
N LEU A 1056 -122.58 22.70 0.08
CA LEU A 1056 -123.73 23.60 -0.15
C LEU A 1056 -123.98 23.79 -1.66
N THR A 1057 -125.26 23.85 -2.08
CA THR A 1057 -125.67 24.08 -3.48
C THR A 1057 -126.53 25.33 -3.59
N GLN A 1058 -126.21 26.23 -4.53
CA GLN A 1058 -126.91 27.51 -4.71
C GLN A 1058 -128.01 27.44 -5.79
N TYR A 1059 -129.16 28.03 -5.51
CA TYR A 1059 -130.28 28.18 -6.44
C TYR A 1059 -130.49 29.67 -6.79
N PRO A 1060 -130.49 30.05 -8.08
CA PRO A 1060 -130.61 31.45 -8.51
C PRO A 1060 -132.06 31.96 -8.51
N ALA A 1061 -132.21 33.29 -8.46
CA ALA A 1061 -133.50 33.97 -8.36
C ALA A 1061 -134.35 33.89 -9.66
N LYS A 1062 -135.66 33.65 -9.52
CA LYS A 1062 -136.65 33.62 -10.61
C LYS A 1062 -137.63 34.78 -10.43
N LYS A 1063 -137.79 35.66 -11.43
CA LYS A 1063 -138.73 36.81 -11.35
C LYS A 1063 -140.19 36.36 -11.56
N PRO A 1064 -141.18 36.98 -10.89
CA PRO A 1064 -142.60 36.62 -11.06
C PRO A 1064 -143.14 37.01 -12.44
N THR A 1065 -144.09 36.23 -12.95
CA THR A 1065 -144.90 36.55 -14.13
C THR A 1065 -146.39 36.44 -13.79
N CYS A 1066 -147.29 36.89 -14.67
CA CYS A 1066 -148.74 36.94 -14.38
C CYS A 1066 -149.40 35.57 -14.04
N THR A 1067 -148.68 34.45 -14.14
CA THR A 1067 -149.15 33.11 -13.75
C THR A 1067 -148.26 32.38 -12.73
N GLU A 1068 -147.11 32.93 -12.33
CA GLU A 1068 -146.19 32.28 -11.36
C GLU A 1068 -145.49 33.27 -10.42
N ILE A 1069 -145.37 32.88 -9.15
CA ILE A 1069 -144.66 33.64 -8.10
C ILE A 1069 -143.14 33.40 -8.24
N GLY A 1070 -142.33 34.45 -8.19
CA GLY A 1070 -140.87 34.37 -8.22
C GLY A 1070 -140.21 34.38 -6.83
N TRP A 1071 -138.99 33.83 -6.71
CA TRP A 1071 -138.15 33.79 -5.49
C TRP A 1071 -136.74 34.33 -5.72
N ASN A 1072 -136.12 34.85 -4.65
CA ASN A 1072 -134.72 35.27 -4.64
C ASN A 1072 -133.77 34.07 -4.51
N ALA A 1073 -132.49 34.28 -4.81
CA ALA A 1073 -131.48 33.22 -4.73
C ALA A 1073 -131.23 32.78 -3.28
N TYR A 1074 -131.04 31.48 -3.05
CA TYR A 1074 -130.71 30.88 -1.74
C TYR A 1074 -129.84 29.64 -1.90
N GLU A 1075 -129.19 29.19 -0.82
CA GLU A 1075 -128.36 27.97 -0.81
C GLU A 1075 -128.95 26.91 0.11
N GLU A 1076 -128.79 25.65 -0.27
CA GLU A 1076 -129.23 24.49 0.50
C GLU A 1076 -128.06 23.52 0.75
N CYS A 1077 -127.93 23.03 1.98
CA CYS A 1077 -126.94 22.04 2.37
C CYS A 1077 -127.48 20.64 2.08
N LEU A 1078 -126.81 19.89 1.19
CA LEU A 1078 -127.24 18.55 0.78
C LEU A 1078 -126.53 17.40 1.52
N ARG A 1079 -125.61 17.72 2.44
CA ARG A 1079 -125.07 16.78 3.42
C ARG A 1079 -124.63 17.49 4.69
#